data_AF-A0A8S1HA17-F1
#
_entry.id   AF-A0A8S1HA17-F1
#
_cell.length_a   1.000
_cell.length_b   1.000
_cell.length_c   1.000
_cell.angle_alpha   90.00
_cell.angle_beta   90.00
_cell.angle_gamma   90.00
#
_symmetry.space_group_name_H-M   'P 1'
#
loop_
_entity.id
_entity.type
_entity.pdbx_description
1 polymer ?
#
loop_
_entity_poly.entity_id
_entity_poly.type
_entity_poly.pdbx_seq_one_letter_code
_entity_poly.pdbx_strand_id
1 'polypeptide(L)'
;MSPRIIFRSSLTSRTTGDHLLTFSQRFVDNYSDASNEERRDILANLGKDYGVNKAALNHAIAMYSKNEFLYPEVRSSATATYVKLLQAVGNLPGGVMKICAIRANLLNIVRNEANKEKLLIFRHLEAACKEMLTSWFCLSSLKLERLTWESPGDILQKVAEYEAVHPVRGLTDFRKRLGPLRRCFYFLHEALPRQPLVMVHVALLKEIADNVQTIVESGVPVGKEEDQTTAIYYSITSTQPGLSGIDLGNMLIKEVASQLQTDVPSIKVHSTLSPIPGFRPWLIRNLHGNAEYDSVVDDRAVELVSQMSGKKLDKKDAEKLLLQVLGNERTDLEQLKLLKEFLIYACAHYLCKAKRNGFALNPVANFHIRNGAELYRLNWMGDTSHRGINNSFGLMVNYRYDLNRIHENAAAYTQEKKMAIHENVLKLLMIKWEDYSKLFKPMTNSELSWNDIQFKQIYLPGVESSSTLVGEVGEPSKSWANRQMKQVKAYQEYTSSLSAEGKETLSSCMHEITNTPGTFTIDRNAGGVDMIPVPEKLWTDCIEDDDCWTADLLNEADLKTLLQTVQPTQTSIKLPRWNETLQRTSASEGHLHSYDYEAVLNKILRGKSDIAVRKLGGVFTSALRDLDPDTRSEAAEKIAQILLEYKRH
;
A
#
# COMPACT_ATOMS: atom_id res chain seq x y z
N MET A 1 -39.01 -23.91 -8.45
CA MET A 1 -39.45 -23.32 -7.16
C MET A 1 -38.99 -21.87 -7.13
N SER A 2 -39.83 -20.91 -6.74
CA SER A 2 -39.45 -19.50 -6.73
C SER A 2 -38.27 -19.25 -5.76
N PRO A 3 -37.26 -18.41 -6.10
CA PRO A 3 -36.11 -18.10 -5.23
C PRO A 3 -36.50 -17.62 -3.82
N ARG A 4 -37.74 -17.13 -3.67
CA ARG A 4 -38.33 -16.64 -2.41
C ARG A 4 -38.61 -17.72 -1.36
N ILE A 5 -38.60 -19.01 -1.69
CA ILE A 5 -39.08 -20.07 -0.78
C ILE A 5 -37.95 -20.67 0.08
N ILE A 6 -36.67 -20.56 -0.32
CA ILE A 6 -35.57 -21.31 0.31
C ILE A 6 -35.14 -20.74 1.67
N PHE A 7 -35.33 -19.44 1.90
CA PHE A 7 -34.81 -18.74 3.08
C PHE A 7 -35.83 -18.53 4.20
N ARG A 8 -37.04 -19.09 4.09
CA ARG A 8 -38.05 -18.98 5.15
C ARG A 8 -37.70 -19.95 6.29
N SER A 9 -37.01 -19.44 7.31
CA SER A 9 -36.94 -19.92 8.71
C SER A 9 -35.99 -21.08 9.08
N SER A 10 -34.67 -20.94 8.91
CA SER A 10 -33.74 -21.85 9.62
C SER A 10 -32.38 -21.26 10.04
N LEU A 11 -31.79 -20.36 9.26
CA LEU A 11 -30.48 -19.81 9.61
C LEU A 11 -30.61 -18.60 10.56
N THR A 12 -30.42 -18.83 11.85
CA THR A 12 -30.21 -17.80 12.86
C THR A 12 -28.76 -17.74 13.31
N SER A 13 -28.38 -16.72 14.09
CA SER A 13 -27.05 -16.61 14.71
C SER A 13 -26.71 -17.79 15.65
N ARG A 14 -27.71 -18.58 16.07
CA ARG A 14 -27.58 -19.76 16.94
C ARG A 14 -27.49 -21.09 16.18
N THR A 15 -27.65 -21.06 14.86
CA THR A 15 -27.58 -22.28 14.03
C THR A 15 -26.15 -22.80 14.02
N THR A 16 -25.97 -24.06 14.40
CA THR A 16 -24.66 -24.71 14.53
C THR A 16 -24.75 -26.18 14.12
N GLY A 17 -23.59 -26.85 14.01
CA GLY A 17 -23.51 -28.30 13.72
C GLY A 17 -24.15 -28.69 12.38
N ASP A 18 -24.80 -29.85 12.37
CA ASP A 18 -25.36 -30.48 11.17
C ASP A 18 -26.44 -29.65 10.47
N HIS A 19 -27.21 -28.87 11.24
CA HIS A 19 -28.20 -27.97 10.66
C HIS A 19 -27.56 -26.87 9.81
N LEU A 20 -26.43 -26.32 10.28
CA LEU A 20 -25.67 -25.32 9.53
C LEU A 20 -25.04 -25.94 8.29
N LEU A 21 -24.47 -27.15 8.38
CA LEU A 21 -23.91 -27.85 7.22
C LEU A 21 -24.98 -28.19 6.17
N THR A 22 -26.14 -28.69 6.59
CA THR A 22 -27.27 -28.98 5.70
C THR A 22 -27.75 -27.72 4.98
N PHE A 23 -27.83 -26.61 5.70
CA PHE A 23 -28.20 -25.33 5.12
C PHE A 23 -27.14 -24.84 4.13
N SER A 24 -25.86 -24.94 4.48
CA SER A 24 -24.74 -24.60 3.58
C SER A 24 -24.76 -25.41 2.30
N GLN A 25 -25.02 -26.71 2.37
CA GLN A 25 -25.11 -27.57 1.19
C GLN A 25 -26.27 -27.12 0.29
N ARG A 26 -27.46 -26.93 0.87
CA ARG A 26 -28.63 -26.41 0.12
C ARG A 26 -28.36 -25.04 -0.50
N PHE A 27 -27.65 -24.15 0.19
CA PHE A 27 -27.27 -22.86 -0.34
C PHE A 27 -26.36 -23.02 -1.58
N VAL A 28 -25.33 -23.87 -1.48
CA VAL A 28 -24.38 -24.12 -2.57
C VAL A 28 -25.07 -24.75 -3.78
N ASP A 29 -25.94 -25.73 -3.57
CA ASP A 29 -26.66 -26.42 -4.65
C ASP A 29 -27.56 -25.43 -5.40
N ASN A 30 -28.39 -24.69 -4.67
CA ASN A 30 -29.27 -23.67 -5.26
C ASN A 30 -28.49 -22.56 -5.96
N TYR A 31 -27.37 -22.11 -5.40
CA TYR A 31 -26.53 -21.11 -6.03
C TYR A 31 -25.83 -21.64 -7.29
N SER A 32 -25.40 -22.90 -7.27
CA SER A 32 -24.70 -23.52 -8.40
C SER A 32 -25.64 -23.71 -9.59
N ASP A 33 -26.89 -24.10 -9.35
CA ASP A 33 -27.89 -24.35 -10.40
C ASP A 33 -28.59 -23.09 -10.92
N ALA A 34 -28.47 -21.98 -10.19
CA ALA A 34 -29.09 -20.70 -10.54
C ALA A 34 -28.43 -20.00 -11.75
N SER A 35 -29.26 -19.28 -12.52
CA SER A 35 -28.81 -18.33 -13.55
C SER A 35 -28.05 -17.14 -12.94
N ASN A 36 -27.39 -16.32 -13.77
CA ASN A 36 -26.63 -15.16 -13.28
C ASN A 36 -27.52 -14.13 -12.56
N GLU A 37 -28.76 -13.92 -13.03
CA GLU A 37 -29.71 -13.02 -12.39
C GLU A 37 -30.20 -13.58 -11.05
N GLU A 38 -30.52 -14.86 -10.99
CA GLU A 38 -30.93 -15.54 -9.77
C GLU A 38 -29.80 -15.58 -8.73
N ARG A 39 -28.56 -15.85 -9.15
CA ARG A 39 -27.38 -15.79 -8.26
C ARG A 39 -27.21 -14.41 -7.64
N ARG A 40 -27.42 -13.35 -8.42
CA ARG A 40 -27.39 -11.97 -7.92
C ARG A 40 -28.48 -11.75 -6.87
N ASP A 41 -29.70 -12.19 -7.13
CA ASP A 41 -30.82 -12.03 -6.19
C ASP A 41 -30.64 -12.88 -4.93
N ILE A 42 -30.10 -14.09 -5.04
CA ILE A 42 -29.71 -14.93 -3.90
C ILE A 42 -28.71 -14.20 -3.02
N LEU A 43 -27.65 -13.61 -3.60
CA LEU A 43 -26.64 -12.87 -2.83
C LEU A 43 -27.22 -11.60 -2.20
N ALA A 44 -28.11 -10.88 -2.91
CA ALA A 44 -28.77 -9.70 -2.37
C ALA A 44 -29.65 -10.04 -1.17
N ASN A 45 -30.46 -11.10 -1.30
CA ASN A 45 -31.31 -11.60 -0.22
C ASN A 45 -30.46 -12.13 0.95
N LEU A 46 -29.35 -12.82 0.67
CA LEU A 46 -28.42 -13.29 1.70
C LEU A 46 -27.92 -12.14 2.58
N GLY A 47 -27.44 -11.06 1.95
CA GLY A 47 -26.93 -9.91 2.69
C GLY A 47 -28.01 -9.11 3.42
N LYS A 48 -29.25 -9.09 2.88
CA LYS A 48 -30.40 -8.40 3.48
C LYS A 48 -31.00 -9.18 4.67
N ASP A 49 -31.29 -10.46 4.46
CA ASP A 49 -32.05 -11.28 5.40
C ASP A 49 -31.14 -11.88 6.49
N TYR A 50 -29.84 -12.07 6.19
CA TYR A 50 -28.85 -12.66 7.10
C TYR A 50 -27.70 -11.71 7.43
N GLY A 51 -27.99 -10.40 7.43
CA GLY A 51 -27.07 -9.34 7.84
C GLY A 51 -26.78 -9.32 9.34
N VAL A 52 -26.41 -8.13 9.83
CA VAL A 52 -26.15 -7.87 11.26
C VAL A 52 -27.46 -7.73 12.02
N ASN A 53 -27.57 -8.39 13.18
CA ASN A 53 -28.71 -8.18 14.08
C ASN A 53 -28.56 -6.83 14.81
N LYS A 54 -29.26 -5.81 14.32
CA LYS A 54 -29.19 -4.44 14.86
C LYS A 54 -29.51 -4.35 16.35
N ALA A 55 -30.49 -5.12 16.85
CA ALA A 55 -30.86 -5.09 18.26
C ALA A 55 -29.74 -5.67 19.15
N ALA A 56 -29.16 -6.80 18.74
CA ALA A 56 -28.04 -7.41 19.44
C ALA A 56 -26.79 -6.51 19.42
N LEU A 57 -26.47 -5.90 18.27
CA LEU A 57 -25.35 -4.96 18.14
C LEU A 57 -25.53 -3.73 19.05
N ASN A 58 -26.71 -3.11 19.05
CA ASN A 58 -26.97 -1.95 19.91
C ASN A 58 -26.85 -2.31 21.40
N HIS A 59 -27.31 -3.49 21.79
CA HIS A 59 -27.15 -3.97 23.16
C HIS A 59 -25.66 -4.17 23.52
N ALA A 60 -24.89 -4.82 22.63
CA ALA A 60 -23.46 -5.02 22.84
C ALA A 60 -22.70 -3.68 22.95
N ILE A 61 -23.02 -2.69 22.11
CA ILE A 61 -22.44 -1.34 22.17
C ILE A 61 -22.76 -0.69 23.53
N ALA A 62 -24.01 -0.78 23.99
CA ALA A 62 -24.41 -0.22 25.28
C ALA A 62 -23.68 -0.88 26.47
N MET A 63 -23.39 -2.17 26.37
CA MET A 63 -22.60 -2.90 27.37
C MET A 63 -21.12 -2.51 27.32
N TYR A 64 -20.54 -2.41 26.12
CA TYR A 64 -19.17 -1.95 25.91
C TYR A 64 -18.94 -0.53 26.43
N SER A 65 -19.91 0.38 26.27
CA SER A 65 -19.83 1.73 26.83
C SER A 65 -19.77 1.75 28.36
N LYS A 66 -20.14 0.67 29.04
CA LYS A 66 -20.04 0.52 30.51
C LYS A 66 -18.81 -0.27 30.94
N ASN A 67 -18.27 -1.11 30.06
CA ASN A 67 -17.12 -1.95 30.31
C ASN A 67 -16.37 -2.18 28.99
N GLU A 68 -15.21 -1.53 28.84
CA GLU A 68 -14.39 -1.59 27.64
C GLU A 68 -13.88 -3.01 27.32
N PHE A 69 -13.82 -3.90 28.31
CA PHE A 69 -13.44 -5.30 28.09
C PHE A 69 -14.51 -6.12 27.33
N LEU A 70 -15.72 -5.56 27.14
CA LEU A 70 -16.79 -6.19 26.34
C LEU A 70 -16.70 -5.89 24.83
N TYR A 71 -15.52 -5.48 24.35
CA TYR A 71 -15.28 -5.33 22.91
C TYR A 71 -15.48 -6.62 22.09
N PRO A 72 -15.25 -7.86 22.61
CA PRO A 72 -15.52 -9.09 21.87
C PRO A 72 -17.01 -9.28 21.55
N GLU A 73 -17.91 -8.89 22.44
CA GLU A 73 -19.36 -8.96 22.27
C GLU A 73 -19.82 -8.00 21.16
N VAL A 74 -19.21 -6.82 21.09
CA VAL A 74 -19.43 -5.87 19.98
C VAL A 74 -18.98 -6.49 18.67
N ARG A 75 -17.76 -7.06 18.61
CA ARG A 75 -17.25 -7.73 17.42
C ARG A 75 -18.15 -8.88 16.97
N SER A 76 -18.56 -9.74 17.91
CA SER A 76 -19.44 -10.89 17.66
C SER A 76 -20.80 -10.45 17.13
N SER A 77 -21.40 -9.42 17.76
CA SER A 77 -22.71 -8.89 17.36
C SER A 77 -22.66 -8.08 16.06
N ALA A 78 -21.52 -7.47 15.74
CA ALA A 78 -21.28 -6.75 14.48
C ALA A 78 -20.99 -7.71 13.31
N THR A 79 -20.71 -8.98 13.58
CA THR A 79 -20.48 -9.98 12.53
C THR A 79 -21.82 -10.45 11.95
N ALA A 80 -21.99 -10.31 10.64
CA ALA A 80 -23.22 -10.71 9.96
C ALA A 80 -23.42 -12.23 9.95
N THR A 81 -24.69 -12.68 9.97
CA THR A 81 -25.02 -14.11 10.01
C THR A 81 -24.53 -14.87 8.77
N TYR A 82 -24.53 -14.22 7.59
CA TYR A 82 -24.00 -14.80 6.36
C TYR A 82 -22.50 -15.14 6.45
N VAL A 83 -21.71 -14.53 7.35
CA VAL A 83 -20.29 -14.86 7.50
C VAL A 83 -20.15 -16.29 8.03
N LYS A 84 -20.97 -16.68 9.01
CA LYS A 84 -21.02 -18.07 9.52
C LYS A 84 -21.43 -19.05 8.43
N LEU A 85 -22.37 -18.67 7.58
CA LEU A 85 -22.78 -19.47 6.43
C LEU A 85 -21.59 -19.69 5.48
N LEU A 86 -20.90 -18.62 5.07
CA LEU A 86 -19.76 -18.71 4.17
C LEU A 86 -18.64 -19.57 4.77
N GLN A 87 -18.37 -19.45 6.07
CA GLN A 87 -17.41 -20.30 6.78
C GLN A 87 -17.81 -21.77 6.72
N ALA A 88 -19.08 -22.08 7.00
CA ALA A 88 -19.59 -23.44 6.92
C ALA A 88 -19.59 -23.99 5.48
N VAL A 89 -19.83 -23.14 4.47
CA VAL A 89 -19.65 -23.51 3.06
C VAL A 89 -18.18 -23.88 2.78
N GLY A 90 -17.22 -23.13 3.33
CA GLY A 90 -15.80 -23.46 3.22
C GLY A 90 -15.43 -24.85 3.73
N ASN A 91 -16.13 -25.34 4.76
CA ASN A 91 -15.92 -26.65 5.37
C ASN A 91 -16.57 -27.81 4.58
N LEU A 92 -17.37 -27.53 3.56
CA LEU A 92 -17.93 -28.57 2.70
C LEU A 92 -16.86 -29.16 1.77
N PRO A 93 -17.02 -30.40 1.27
CA PRO A 93 -16.17 -30.94 0.21
C PRO A 93 -16.16 -30.02 -1.02
N GLY A 94 -14.97 -29.53 -1.42
CA GLY A 94 -14.83 -28.55 -2.51
C GLY A 94 -15.35 -27.14 -2.18
N GLY A 95 -15.68 -26.88 -0.92
CA GLY A 95 -16.27 -25.63 -0.42
C GLY A 95 -15.42 -24.39 -0.68
N VAL A 96 -14.10 -24.50 -0.50
CA VAL A 96 -13.15 -23.41 -0.79
C VAL A 96 -13.26 -22.95 -2.25
N MET A 97 -13.39 -23.88 -3.20
CA MET A 97 -13.56 -23.55 -4.63
C MET A 97 -14.90 -22.83 -4.87
N LYS A 98 -15.96 -23.23 -4.15
CA LYS A 98 -17.26 -22.55 -4.21
C LYS A 98 -17.17 -21.12 -3.67
N ILE A 99 -16.44 -20.88 -2.58
CA ILE A 99 -16.20 -19.52 -2.06
C ILE A 99 -15.41 -18.68 -3.08
N CYS A 100 -14.37 -19.24 -3.71
CA CYS A 100 -13.66 -18.57 -4.81
C CYS A 100 -14.62 -18.19 -5.95
N ALA A 101 -15.50 -19.10 -6.37
CA ALA A 101 -16.47 -18.85 -7.43
C ALA A 101 -17.52 -17.76 -7.04
N ILE A 102 -18.04 -17.81 -5.80
CA ILE A 102 -18.95 -16.79 -5.27
C ILE A 102 -18.28 -15.42 -5.26
N ARG A 103 -17.03 -15.34 -4.77
CA ARG A 103 -16.28 -14.08 -4.77
C ARG A 103 -16.02 -13.56 -6.17
N ALA A 104 -15.65 -14.44 -7.11
CA ALA A 104 -15.47 -14.07 -8.51
C ALA A 104 -16.75 -13.45 -9.11
N ASN A 105 -17.91 -14.04 -8.81
CA ASN A 105 -19.20 -13.50 -9.22
C ASN A 105 -19.49 -12.14 -8.56
N LEU A 106 -19.28 -12.01 -7.24
CA LEU A 106 -19.44 -10.75 -6.51
C LEU A 106 -18.57 -9.63 -7.10
N LEU A 107 -17.31 -9.91 -7.44
CA LEU A 107 -16.42 -8.93 -8.10
C LEU A 107 -16.99 -8.44 -9.44
N ASN A 108 -17.64 -9.31 -10.21
CA ASN A 108 -18.31 -8.93 -11.45
C ASN A 108 -19.60 -8.11 -11.18
N ILE A 109 -20.41 -8.52 -10.21
CA ILE A 109 -21.64 -7.79 -9.82
C ILE A 109 -21.29 -6.37 -9.34
N VAL A 110 -20.30 -6.23 -8.45
CA VAL A 110 -19.89 -4.93 -7.88
C VAL A 110 -19.43 -3.94 -8.94
N ARG A 111 -18.84 -4.42 -10.04
CA ARG A 111 -18.41 -3.55 -11.16
C ARG A 111 -19.58 -2.99 -11.97
N ASN A 112 -20.69 -3.72 -12.03
CA ASN A 112 -21.81 -3.42 -12.93
C ASN A 112 -23.08 -2.95 -12.18
N GLU A 113 -23.10 -3.02 -10.85
CA GLU A 113 -24.27 -2.67 -10.04
C GLU A 113 -24.46 -1.15 -9.92
N ALA A 114 -25.59 -0.66 -10.40
CA ALA A 114 -25.98 0.75 -10.33
C ALA A 114 -26.76 1.10 -9.05
N ASN A 115 -27.46 0.13 -8.45
CA ASN A 115 -28.23 0.37 -7.23
C ASN A 115 -27.30 0.47 -6.02
N LYS A 116 -27.27 1.66 -5.38
CA LYS A 116 -26.36 1.98 -4.27
C LYS A 116 -26.53 1.09 -3.04
N GLU A 117 -27.77 0.70 -2.71
CA GLU A 117 -28.06 -0.15 -1.56
C GLU A 117 -27.55 -1.57 -1.78
N LYS A 118 -27.91 -2.18 -2.93
CA LYS A 118 -27.40 -3.51 -3.31
C LYS A 118 -25.88 -3.52 -3.45
N LEU A 119 -25.30 -2.46 -4.02
CA LEU A 119 -23.85 -2.31 -4.16
C LEU A 119 -23.13 -2.38 -2.81
N LEU A 120 -23.67 -1.73 -1.77
CA LEU A 120 -23.10 -1.78 -0.42
C LEU A 120 -23.16 -3.20 0.16
N ILE A 121 -24.30 -3.89 -0.01
CA ILE A 121 -24.48 -5.28 0.41
C ILE A 121 -23.44 -6.20 -0.26
N PHE A 122 -23.30 -6.09 -1.58
CA PHE A 122 -22.35 -6.92 -2.33
C PHE A 122 -20.89 -6.65 -1.95
N ARG A 123 -20.53 -5.39 -1.66
CA ARG A 123 -19.19 -5.06 -1.16
C ARG A 123 -18.89 -5.70 0.20
N HIS A 124 -19.87 -5.73 1.11
CA HIS A 124 -19.68 -6.39 2.40
C HIS A 124 -19.55 -7.92 2.26
N LEU A 125 -20.35 -8.54 1.40
CA LEU A 125 -20.21 -9.97 1.09
C LEU A 125 -18.86 -10.29 0.43
N GLU A 126 -18.41 -9.45 -0.51
CA GLU A 126 -17.10 -9.60 -1.15
C GLU A 126 -15.96 -9.46 -0.14
N ALA A 127 -16.04 -8.47 0.75
CA ALA A 127 -15.06 -8.26 1.81
C ALA A 127 -14.98 -9.47 2.75
N ALA A 128 -16.12 -10.01 3.19
CA ALA A 128 -16.15 -11.22 4.01
C ALA A 128 -15.50 -12.42 3.31
N CYS A 129 -15.79 -12.64 2.02
CA CYS A 129 -15.14 -13.69 1.24
C CYS A 129 -13.62 -13.43 1.13
N LYS A 130 -13.22 -12.18 0.89
CA LYS A 130 -11.82 -11.80 0.76
C LYS A 130 -11.04 -12.04 2.04
N GLU A 131 -11.59 -11.67 3.19
CA GLU A 131 -10.96 -11.89 4.50
C GLU A 131 -10.72 -13.38 4.77
N MET A 132 -11.74 -14.21 4.55
CA MET A 132 -11.64 -15.66 4.73
C MET A 132 -10.59 -16.27 3.80
N LEU A 133 -10.64 -15.95 2.51
CA LEU A 133 -9.68 -16.45 1.52
C LEU A 133 -8.26 -15.93 1.80
N THR A 134 -8.10 -14.71 2.32
CA THR A 134 -6.78 -14.19 2.74
C THR A 134 -6.21 -15.02 3.89
N SER A 135 -7.04 -15.45 4.83
CA SER A 135 -6.61 -16.33 5.93
C SER A 135 -6.29 -17.75 5.47
N TRP A 136 -6.97 -18.28 4.46
CA TRP A 136 -6.77 -19.65 3.97
C TRP A 136 -5.58 -19.78 3.02
N PHE A 137 -5.33 -18.78 2.18
CA PHE A 137 -4.30 -18.82 1.14
C PHE A 137 -3.05 -18.02 1.54
N CYS A 138 -2.42 -18.40 2.64
CA CYS A 138 -1.13 -17.85 3.06
C CYS A 138 0.03 -18.52 2.33
N LEU A 139 1.18 -17.85 2.21
CA LEU A 139 2.32 -18.38 1.43
C LEU A 139 2.78 -19.76 1.91
N SER A 140 2.79 -19.99 3.22
CA SER A 140 3.24 -21.26 3.82
C SER A 140 2.33 -22.45 3.50
N SER A 141 1.09 -22.21 3.05
CA SER A 141 0.18 -23.28 2.60
C SER A 141 0.23 -23.53 1.08
N LEU A 142 1.05 -22.78 0.35
CA LEU A 142 1.24 -22.96 -1.08
C LEU A 142 2.43 -23.88 -1.36
N LYS A 143 2.20 -24.88 -2.21
CA LYS A 143 3.25 -25.78 -2.69
C LYS A 143 3.72 -25.33 -4.07
N LEU A 144 5.01 -25.07 -4.21
CA LEU A 144 5.65 -24.81 -5.48
C LEU A 144 5.96 -26.13 -6.21
N GLU A 145 5.54 -26.25 -7.47
CA GLU A 145 5.90 -27.36 -8.34
C GLU A 145 6.41 -26.85 -9.69
N ARG A 146 7.30 -27.64 -10.31
CA ARG A 146 7.78 -27.39 -11.68
C ARG A 146 6.88 -28.10 -12.67
N LEU A 147 6.42 -27.36 -13.68
CA LEU A 147 5.72 -27.92 -14.84
C LEU A 147 6.73 -28.33 -15.91
N THR A 148 6.59 -29.57 -16.37
CA THR A 148 7.41 -30.17 -17.43
C THR A 148 6.49 -30.85 -18.44
N TRP A 149 7.03 -31.31 -19.57
CA TRP A 149 6.21 -32.03 -20.56
C TRP A 149 5.69 -33.38 -20.03
N GLU A 150 6.36 -33.90 -18.99
CA GLU A 150 6.05 -35.14 -18.29
C GLU A 150 5.01 -34.96 -17.18
N SER A 151 4.61 -33.72 -16.88
CA SER A 151 3.60 -33.42 -15.87
C SER A 151 2.20 -33.95 -16.25
N PRO A 152 1.27 -34.12 -15.29
CA PRO A 152 -0.07 -34.63 -15.57
C PRO A 152 -0.83 -33.81 -16.63
N GLY A 153 -1.48 -34.51 -17.56
CA GLY A 153 -2.11 -33.91 -18.75
C GLY A 153 -3.21 -32.89 -18.45
N ASP A 154 -3.97 -33.07 -17.37
CA ASP A 154 -4.99 -32.10 -16.95
C ASP A 154 -4.38 -30.80 -16.42
N ILE A 155 -3.21 -30.85 -15.77
CA ILE A 155 -2.48 -29.65 -15.33
C ILE A 155 -1.90 -28.93 -16.54
N LEU A 156 -1.33 -29.67 -17.50
CA LEU A 156 -0.85 -29.12 -18.77
C LEU A 156 -1.97 -28.39 -19.52
N GLN A 157 -3.14 -29.02 -19.64
CA GLN A 157 -4.31 -28.42 -20.27
C GLN A 157 -4.72 -27.12 -19.55
N LYS A 158 -4.88 -27.15 -18.23
CA LYS A 158 -5.25 -25.96 -17.44
C LYS A 158 -4.24 -24.83 -17.59
N VAL A 159 -2.95 -25.13 -17.56
CA VAL A 159 -1.90 -24.10 -17.73
C VAL A 159 -1.96 -23.46 -19.11
N ALA A 160 -2.18 -24.27 -20.15
CA ALA A 160 -2.33 -23.76 -21.52
C ALA A 160 -3.59 -22.90 -21.67
N GLU A 161 -4.72 -23.30 -21.06
CA GLU A 161 -5.99 -22.56 -21.08
C GLU A 161 -5.93 -21.25 -20.27
N TYR A 162 -5.22 -21.26 -19.15
CA TYR A 162 -5.21 -20.12 -18.22
C TYR A 162 -4.17 -19.05 -18.55
N GLU A 163 -3.21 -19.30 -19.44
CA GLU A 163 -2.16 -18.34 -19.79
C GLU A 163 -2.72 -16.98 -20.25
N ALA A 164 -2.61 -15.98 -19.35
CA ALA A 164 -3.32 -14.72 -19.49
C ALA A 164 -2.45 -13.58 -20.03
N VAL A 165 -1.13 -13.75 -20.16
CA VAL A 165 -0.22 -12.69 -20.64
C VAL A 165 0.08 -12.90 -22.12
N HIS A 166 0.52 -14.10 -22.49
CA HIS A 166 0.86 -14.46 -23.88
C HIS A 166 0.17 -15.77 -24.28
N PRO A 167 -1.03 -15.73 -24.89
CA PRO A 167 -1.80 -16.93 -25.21
C PRO A 167 -0.98 -17.99 -25.95
N VAL A 168 -1.16 -19.25 -25.56
CA VAL A 168 -0.45 -20.39 -26.14
C VAL A 168 -1.02 -20.71 -27.53
N ARG A 169 -0.16 -20.70 -28.56
CA ARG A 169 -0.51 -20.94 -29.97
C ARG A 169 -0.42 -22.43 -30.32
N GLY A 170 -1.21 -23.25 -29.63
CA GLY A 170 -1.28 -24.70 -29.85
C GLY A 170 -0.14 -25.51 -29.20
N LEU A 171 -0.13 -26.81 -29.45
CA LEU A 171 0.70 -27.79 -28.72
C LEU A 171 2.20 -27.59 -28.92
N THR A 172 2.62 -27.24 -30.14
CA THR A 172 4.03 -27.02 -30.47
C THR A 172 4.61 -25.79 -29.76
N ASP A 173 3.83 -24.70 -29.66
CA ASP A 173 4.21 -23.53 -28.85
C ASP A 173 4.34 -23.92 -27.38
N PHE A 174 3.34 -24.63 -26.85
CA PHE A 174 3.37 -25.03 -25.45
C PHE A 174 4.59 -25.89 -25.09
N ARG A 175 4.92 -26.87 -25.94
CA ARG A 175 6.09 -27.71 -25.75
C ARG A 175 7.40 -26.91 -25.76
N LYS A 176 7.50 -25.86 -26.58
CA LYS A 176 8.67 -24.97 -26.57
C LYS A 176 8.79 -24.20 -25.26
N ARG A 177 7.67 -23.73 -24.70
CA ARG A 177 7.64 -23.00 -23.41
C ARG A 177 8.01 -23.86 -22.20
N LEU A 178 7.94 -25.18 -22.34
CA LEU A 178 8.36 -26.15 -21.33
C LEU A 178 9.70 -26.83 -21.67
N GLY A 179 10.31 -26.44 -22.79
CA GLY A 179 11.52 -27.05 -23.34
C GLY A 179 12.83 -26.48 -22.76
N PRO A 180 13.96 -26.73 -23.44
CA PRO A 180 15.28 -26.25 -23.02
C PRO A 180 15.32 -24.73 -22.83
N LEU A 181 16.09 -24.25 -21.86
CA LEU A 181 16.22 -22.83 -21.50
C LEU A 181 14.89 -22.15 -21.16
N ARG A 182 13.86 -22.94 -20.85
CA ARG A 182 12.58 -22.47 -20.32
C ARG A 182 12.28 -23.22 -19.03
N ARG A 183 11.57 -22.54 -18.13
CA ARG A 183 11.01 -23.11 -16.91
C ARG A 183 9.59 -22.61 -16.75
N CYS A 184 8.73 -23.47 -16.24
CA CYS A 184 7.40 -23.08 -15.82
C CYS A 184 7.18 -23.64 -14.42
N PHE A 185 6.74 -22.79 -13.52
CA PHE A 185 6.39 -23.17 -12.16
C PHE A 185 4.94 -22.84 -11.89
N TYR A 186 4.33 -23.58 -10.97
CA TYR A 186 2.99 -23.28 -10.51
C TYR A 186 2.85 -23.54 -9.01
N PHE A 187 2.00 -22.74 -8.37
CA PHE A 187 1.64 -22.90 -6.97
C PHE A 187 0.33 -23.66 -6.84
N LEU A 188 0.32 -24.67 -5.98
CA LEU A 188 -0.84 -25.45 -5.58
C LEU A 188 -1.24 -25.13 -4.15
N HIS A 189 -2.47 -25.44 -3.79
CA HIS A 189 -2.95 -25.43 -2.41
C HIS A 189 -3.73 -26.71 -2.16
N GLU A 190 -3.57 -27.32 -0.98
CA GLU A 190 -4.18 -28.62 -0.66
C GLU A 190 -5.71 -28.60 -0.75
N ALA A 191 -6.34 -27.50 -0.32
CA ALA A 191 -7.79 -27.31 -0.43
C ALA A 191 -8.31 -27.16 -1.87
N LEU A 192 -7.42 -26.91 -2.84
CA LEU A 192 -7.74 -26.80 -4.27
C LEU A 192 -6.85 -27.78 -5.07
N PRO A 193 -7.05 -29.09 -4.88
CA PRO A 193 -6.18 -30.10 -5.47
C PRO A 193 -6.24 -30.02 -6.99
N ARG A 194 -5.08 -30.18 -7.63
CA ARG A 194 -4.92 -30.14 -9.09
C ARG A 194 -5.40 -28.82 -9.73
N GLN A 195 -5.45 -27.73 -8.96
CA GLN A 195 -5.74 -26.38 -9.47
C GLN A 195 -4.47 -25.53 -9.33
N PRO A 196 -3.75 -25.25 -10.43
CA PRO A 196 -2.63 -24.31 -10.38
C PRO A 196 -3.20 -22.93 -10.07
N LEU A 197 -2.76 -22.26 -9.00
CA LEU A 197 -3.30 -20.97 -8.55
C LEU A 197 -2.56 -19.78 -9.14
N VAL A 198 -1.23 -19.91 -9.20
CA VAL A 198 -0.32 -18.95 -9.81
C VAL A 198 0.63 -19.72 -10.68
N MET A 199 0.83 -19.26 -11.90
CA MET A 199 1.74 -19.86 -12.89
C MET A 199 2.82 -18.84 -13.24
N VAL A 200 4.06 -19.29 -13.38
CA VAL A 200 5.21 -18.44 -13.63
C VAL A 200 6.06 -19.05 -14.74
N HIS A 201 6.04 -18.44 -15.92
CA HIS A 201 6.92 -18.79 -17.02
C HIS A 201 8.21 -17.98 -16.98
N VAL A 202 9.33 -18.68 -17.15
CA VAL A 202 10.68 -18.14 -17.05
C VAL A 202 11.50 -18.53 -18.27
N ALA A 203 12.21 -17.56 -18.84
CA ALA A 203 13.22 -17.78 -19.86
C ALA A 203 14.62 -17.63 -19.25
N LEU A 204 15.50 -18.60 -19.51
CA LEU A 204 16.90 -18.56 -19.08
C LEU A 204 17.73 -17.94 -20.20
N LEU A 205 18.37 -16.81 -19.93
CA LEU A 205 19.11 -15.99 -20.88
C LEU A 205 20.46 -15.53 -20.30
N LYS A 206 21.31 -14.95 -21.15
CA LYS A 206 22.58 -14.32 -20.74
C LYS A 206 22.41 -12.89 -20.24
N GLU A 207 21.35 -12.21 -20.67
CA GLU A 207 21.12 -10.79 -20.39
C GLU A 207 19.64 -10.51 -20.10
N ILE A 208 19.36 -9.33 -19.54
CA ILE A 208 17.99 -8.90 -19.26
C ILE A 208 17.26 -8.56 -20.56
N ALA A 209 16.26 -9.37 -20.91
CA ALA A 209 15.43 -9.15 -22.09
C ALA A 209 14.64 -7.83 -22.04
N ASP A 210 14.50 -7.21 -23.20
CA ASP A 210 13.71 -6.00 -23.43
C ASP A 210 12.49 -6.22 -24.34
N ASN A 211 12.47 -7.30 -25.13
CA ASN A 211 11.40 -7.62 -26.07
C ASN A 211 10.86 -9.04 -25.91
N VAL A 212 9.54 -9.18 -25.79
CA VAL A 212 8.89 -10.46 -25.50
C VAL A 212 8.73 -11.36 -26.73
N GLN A 213 8.63 -10.78 -27.93
CA GLN A 213 8.61 -11.55 -29.18
C GLN A 213 9.89 -12.37 -29.34
N THR A 214 11.06 -11.84 -28.91
CA THR A 214 12.32 -12.61 -28.90
C THR A 214 12.26 -13.86 -28.02
N ILE A 215 11.38 -13.90 -27.01
CA ILE A 215 11.22 -15.04 -26.10
C ILE A 215 10.18 -16.04 -26.61
N VAL A 216 9.03 -15.53 -27.08
CA VAL A 216 7.84 -16.34 -27.41
C VAL A 216 7.86 -16.82 -28.87
N GLU A 217 8.39 -16.01 -29.79
CA GLU A 217 8.36 -16.30 -31.23
C GLU A 217 9.69 -16.88 -31.74
N SER A 218 10.71 -16.93 -30.88
CA SER A 218 11.96 -17.60 -31.22
C SER A 218 11.76 -19.11 -31.45
N GLY A 219 12.66 -19.68 -32.24
CA GLY A 219 12.77 -21.13 -32.41
C GLY A 219 13.08 -21.84 -31.08
N VAL A 220 13.35 -23.14 -31.14
CA VAL A 220 13.83 -23.87 -29.94
C VAL A 220 15.13 -23.20 -29.48
N PRO A 221 15.21 -22.72 -28.22
CA PRO A 221 16.42 -22.09 -27.71
C PRO A 221 17.61 -23.05 -27.82
N VAL A 222 18.73 -22.54 -28.32
CA VAL A 222 19.98 -23.31 -28.47
C VAL A 222 20.98 -22.82 -27.43
N GLY A 223 21.64 -23.75 -26.74
CA GLY A 223 22.67 -23.45 -25.76
C GLY A 223 22.57 -24.34 -24.52
N LYS A 224 23.56 -24.22 -23.63
CA LYS A 224 23.56 -24.90 -22.34
C LYS A 224 22.93 -24.00 -21.28
N GLU A 225 22.30 -24.63 -20.29
CA GLU A 225 21.71 -23.92 -19.15
C GLU A 225 22.77 -23.27 -18.26
N GLU A 226 23.91 -23.94 -18.09
CA GLU A 226 25.07 -23.46 -17.32
C GLU A 226 25.65 -22.14 -17.86
N ASP A 227 25.47 -21.87 -19.16
CA ASP A 227 25.95 -20.64 -19.81
C ASP A 227 24.99 -19.45 -19.57
N GLN A 228 23.80 -19.70 -19.00
CA GLN A 228 22.81 -18.65 -18.72
C GLN A 228 23.04 -18.06 -17.34
N THR A 229 22.86 -16.75 -17.23
CA THR A 229 23.12 -15.97 -16.02
C THR A 229 21.89 -15.24 -15.50
N THR A 230 20.84 -15.16 -16.32
CA THR A 230 19.66 -14.32 -16.10
C THR A 230 18.37 -15.13 -16.26
N ALA A 231 17.49 -15.05 -15.27
CA ALA A 231 16.12 -15.57 -15.32
C ALA A 231 15.14 -14.44 -15.62
N ILE A 232 14.39 -14.57 -16.72
CA ILE A 232 13.35 -13.62 -17.14
C ILE A 232 11.95 -14.18 -16.90
N TYR A 233 11.26 -13.62 -15.91
CA TYR A 233 9.85 -13.90 -15.63
C TYR A 233 8.97 -13.12 -16.62
N TYR A 234 8.59 -13.75 -17.73
CA TYR A 234 7.89 -13.08 -18.83
C TYR A 234 6.37 -13.32 -18.81
N SER A 235 5.88 -14.28 -18.03
CA SER A 235 4.44 -14.42 -17.75
C SER A 235 4.21 -14.89 -16.32
N ILE A 236 3.39 -14.14 -15.58
CA ILE A 236 2.88 -14.52 -14.27
C ILE A 236 1.36 -14.40 -14.33
N THR A 237 0.67 -15.52 -14.13
CA THR A 237 -0.78 -15.58 -14.24
C THR A 237 -1.41 -16.14 -12.98
N SER A 238 -2.35 -15.40 -12.39
CA SER A 238 -3.28 -15.95 -11.39
C SER A 238 -4.48 -16.54 -12.10
N THR A 239 -4.77 -17.81 -11.82
CA THR A 239 -5.78 -18.59 -12.56
C THR A 239 -7.17 -18.49 -11.94
N GLN A 240 -7.25 -18.08 -10.67
CA GLN A 240 -8.48 -18.03 -9.90
C GLN A 240 -8.96 -16.58 -9.76
N PRO A 241 -10.00 -16.15 -10.50
CA PRO A 241 -10.52 -14.79 -10.41
C PRO A 241 -11.01 -14.45 -9.00
N GLY A 242 -11.50 -15.46 -8.27
CA GLY A 242 -11.90 -15.38 -6.87
C GLY A 242 -10.76 -15.08 -5.90
N LEU A 243 -9.50 -15.19 -6.31
CA LEU A 243 -8.32 -14.81 -5.53
C LEU A 243 -7.75 -13.44 -5.96
N SER A 244 -8.41 -12.74 -6.89
CA SER A 244 -7.94 -11.43 -7.37
C SER A 244 -7.82 -10.42 -6.23
N GLY A 245 -6.65 -9.79 -6.10
CA GLY A 245 -6.35 -8.81 -5.05
C GLY A 245 -6.20 -9.39 -3.64
N ILE A 246 -6.08 -10.71 -3.53
CA ILE A 246 -5.57 -11.39 -2.33
C ILE A 246 -4.07 -11.52 -2.49
N ASP A 247 -3.36 -11.14 -1.43
CA ASP A 247 -1.93 -11.33 -1.35
C ASP A 247 -1.67 -12.80 -1.00
N LEU A 248 -1.26 -13.57 -2.01
CA LEU A 248 -0.87 -14.98 -1.85
C LEU A 248 0.54 -15.11 -1.24
N GLY A 249 1.11 -14.01 -0.76
CA GLY A 249 2.44 -13.89 -0.18
C GLY A 249 3.32 -12.94 -0.98
N ASN A 250 3.99 -12.01 -0.28
CA ASN A 250 4.92 -11.04 -0.87
C ASN A 250 6.26 -11.64 -1.34
N MET A 251 6.32 -12.97 -1.53
CA MET A 251 7.55 -13.68 -1.84
C MET A 251 7.37 -14.81 -2.85
N LEU A 252 6.25 -14.86 -3.59
CA LEU A 252 6.03 -15.88 -4.62
C LEU A 252 7.20 -15.97 -5.61
N ILE A 253 7.70 -14.81 -6.04
CA ILE A 253 8.84 -14.75 -6.97
C ILE A 253 10.16 -15.15 -6.29
N LYS A 254 10.30 -14.91 -4.99
CA LYS A 254 11.48 -15.36 -4.23
C LYS A 254 11.54 -16.87 -4.13
N GLU A 255 10.41 -17.56 -3.90
CA GLU A 255 10.35 -19.02 -3.90
C GLU A 255 10.78 -19.58 -5.26
N VAL A 256 10.24 -19.03 -6.35
CA VAL A 256 10.65 -19.42 -7.71
C VAL A 256 12.14 -19.11 -7.97
N ALA A 257 12.62 -17.95 -7.53
CA ALA A 257 14.04 -17.58 -7.67
C ALA A 257 14.97 -18.52 -6.90
N SER A 258 14.61 -18.88 -5.67
CA SER A 258 15.39 -19.79 -4.82
C SER A 258 15.42 -21.20 -5.40
N GLN A 259 14.28 -21.69 -5.92
CA GLN A 259 14.24 -22.95 -6.65
C GLN A 259 15.11 -22.91 -7.91
N LEU A 260 15.07 -21.82 -8.68
CA LEU A 260 15.91 -21.64 -9.86
C LEU A 260 17.40 -21.60 -9.54
N GLN A 261 17.80 -20.98 -8.43
CA GLN A 261 19.20 -20.98 -8.00
C GLN A 261 19.70 -22.37 -7.61
N THR A 262 18.79 -23.23 -7.13
CA THR A 262 19.10 -24.64 -6.86
C THR A 262 19.19 -25.45 -8.16
N ASP A 263 18.22 -25.27 -9.07
CA ASP A 263 18.16 -25.98 -10.35
C ASP A 263 19.31 -25.57 -11.30
N VAL A 264 19.67 -24.29 -11.35
CA VAL A 264 20.64 -23.70 -12.29
C VAL A 264 21.49 -22.65 -11.55
N PRO A 265 22.56 -23.05 -10.84
CA PRO A 265 23.34 -22.16 -9.99
C PRO A 265 24.05 -20.99 -10.69
N SER A 266 24.22 -21.07 -12.02
CA SER A 266 24.78 -19.98 -12.84
C SER A 266 23.85 -18.77 -12.93
N ILE A 267 22.55 -18.92 -12.68
CA ILE A 267 21.59 -17.82 -12.64
C ILE A 267 21.85 -16.94 -11.42
N LYS A 268 22.26 -15.69 -11.66
CA LYS A 268 22.51 -14.67 -10.64
C LYS A 268 21.56 -13.47 -10.75
N VAL A 269 21.02 -13.22 -11.94
CA VAL A 269 20.16 -12.06 -12.21
C VAL A 269 18.71 -12.53 -12.35
N HIS A 270 17.82 -11.90 -11.61
CA HIS A 270 16.39 -12.18 -11.64
C HIS A 270 15.65 -10.91 -12.07
N SER A 271 14.94 -10.95 -13.19
CA SER A 271 14.19 -9.80 -13.69
C SER A 271 12.91 -10.26 -14.38
N THR A 272 11.86 -9.45 -14.33
CA THR A 272 10.66 -9.70 -15.13
C THR A 272 10.79 -9.04 -16.49
N LEU A 273 9.90 -9.41 -17.42
CA LEU A 273 9.55 -8.58 -18.57
C LEU A 273 8.02 -8.44 -18.56
N SER A 274 7.54 -7.39 -17.90
CA SER A 274 6.14 -7.26 -17.50
C SER A 274 5.35 -6.27 -18.38
N PRO A 275 4.06 -6.53 -18.63
CA PRO A 275 3.18 -5.60 -19.34
C PRO A 275 2.78 -4.42 -18.44
N ILE A 276 2.32 -3.32 -19.05
CA ILE A 276 1.89 -2.10 -18.34
C ILE A 276 0.40 -1.81 -18.61
N PRO A 277 -0.52 -2.67 -18.15
CA PRO A 277 -1.94 -2.52 -18.45
C PRO A 277 -2.50 -1.22 -17.84
N GLY A 278 -3.35 -0.54 -18.61
CA GLY A 278 -4.00 0.70 -18.15
C GLY A 278 -3.19 1.98 -18.39
N PHE A 279 -1.96 1.90 -18.92
CA PHE A 279 -1.17 3.09 -19.23
C PHE A 279 -1.81 3.95 -20.33
N ARG A 280 -2.20 3.36 -21.47
CA ARG A 280 -2.87 4.07 -22.56
C ARG A 280 -4.14 4.82 -22.09
N PRO A 281 -5.14 4.16 -21.49
CA PRO A 281 -6.35 4.86 -21.05
C PRO A 281 -6.08 5.89 -19.94
N TRP A 282 -5.06 5.66 -19.10
CA TRP A 282 -4.62 6.67 -18.13
C TRP A 282 -4.06 7.92 -18.81
N LEU A 283 -3.17 7.75 -19.79
CA LEU A 283 -2.52 8.85 -20.50
C LEU A 283 -3.56 9.68 -21.25
N ILE A 284 -4.45 9.04 -22.02
CA ILE A 284 -5.53 9.73 -22.74
C ILE A 284 -6.43 10.52 -21.78
N ARG A 285 -6.82 9.92 -20.65
CA ARG A 285 -7.63 10.63 -19.63
C ARG A 285 -6.89 11.82 -19.03
N ASN A 286 -5.59 11.68 -18.79
CA ASN A 286 -4.75 12.76 -18.25
C ASN A 286 -4.64 13.92 -19.23
N LEU A 287 -4.46 13.64 -20.53
CA LEU A 287 -4.42 14.65 -21.59
C LEU A 287 -5.75 15.39 -21.78
N HIS A 288 -6.88 14.77 -21.47
CA HIS A 288 -8.19 15.44 -21.46
C HIS A 288 -8.43 16.34 -20.23
N GLY A 289 -7.47 16.47 -19.32
CA GLY A 289 -7.62 17.24 -18.07
C GLY A 289 -8.54 16.58 -17.03
N ASN A 290 -9.00 15.36 -17.28
CA ASN A 290 -9.91 14.61 -16.42
C ASN A 290 -9.15 13.65 -15.46
N ALA A 291 -7.94 13.99 -15.08
CA ALA A 291 -7.14 13.16 -14.17
C ALA A 291 -7.40 13.49 -12.70
N GLU A 292 -7.56 12.43 -11.92
CA GLU A 292 -7.50 12.46 -10.45
C GLU A 292 -6.07 12.76 -9.94
N TYR A 293 -5.09 12.80 -10.85
CA TYR A 293 -3.65 12.91 -10.59
C TYR A 293 -3.06 14.12 -11.29
N ASP A 294 -1.87 14.54 -10.84
CA ASP A 294 -1.09 15.60 -11.49
C ASP A 294 -0.96 15.36 -12.99
N SER A 295 -1.05 16.46 -13.74
CA SER A 295 -0.91 16.46 -15.19
C SER A 295 0.48 15.96 -15.56
N VAL A 296 0.53 14.98 -16.47
CA VAL A 296 1.79 14.47 -17.04
C VAL A 296 2.45 15.48 -17.97
N VAL A 297 1.71 16.50 -18.40
CA VAL A 297 2.19 17.57 -19.27
C VAL A 297 2.75 18.70 -18.41
N ASP A 298 3.94 18.48 -17.87
CA ASP A 298 4.76 19.50 -17.21
C ASP A 298 5.76 20.13 -18.19
N ASP A 299 6.62 21.01 -17.69
CA ASP A 299 7.61 21.72 -18.52
C ASP A 299 8.50 20.76 -19.32
N ARG A 300 8.84 19.60 -18.74
CA ARG A 300 9.65 18.59 -19.42
C ARG A 300 8.89 17.92 -20.54
N ALA A 301 7.63 17.55 -20.32
CA ALA A 301 6.78 17.02 -21.37
C ALA A 301 6.60 18.04 -22.52
N VAL A 302 6.38 19.32 -22.21
CA VAL A 302 6.27 20.38 -23.21
C VAL A 302 7.56 20.53 -24.01
N GLU A 303 8.72 20.46 -23.37
CA GLU A 303 10.02 20.49 -24.04
C GLU A 303 10.18 19.32 -25.03
N LEU A 304 9.89 18.09 -24.60
CA LEU A 304 9.98 16.89 -25.44
C LEU A 304 9.07 16.97 -26.67
N VAL A 305 7.83 17.43 -26.47
CA VAL A 305 6.85 17.59 -27.56
C VAL A 305 7.22 18.76 -28.48
N SER A 306 7.78 19.84 -27.93
CA SER A 306 8.28 20.99 -28.71
C SER A 306 9.45 20.59 -29.62
N GLN A 307 10.41 19.82 -29.08
CA GLN A 307 11.54 19.28 -29.85
C GLN A 307 11.07 18.38 -30.99
N MET A 308 10.10 17.51 -30.73
CA MET A 308 9.50 16.63 -31.75
C MET A 308 8.78 17.43 -32.85
N SER A 309 7.98 18.43 -32.48
CA SER A 309 7.18 19.21 -33.43
C SER A 309 7.99 20.25 -34.20
N GLY A 310 9.24 20.53 -33.79
CA GLY A 310 10.06 21.62 -34.31
C GLY A 310 9.51 23.01 -34.00
N LYS A 311 8.53 23.11 -33.09
CA LYS A 311 7.85 24.35 -32.70
C LYS A 311 7.89 24.50 -31.20
N LYS A 312 8.06 25.74 -30.72
CA LYS A 312 7.90 26.03 -29.29
C LYS A 312 6.41 26.02 -28.97
N LEU A 313 5.98 25.05 -28.18
CA LEU A 313 4.59 24.88 -27.77
C LEU A 313 4.38 25.38 -26.35
N ASP A 314 3.17 25.82 -26.05
CA ASP A 314 2.71 25.92 -24.67
C ASP A 314 2.09 24.59 -24.20
N LYS A 315 1.67 24.52 -22.93
CA LYS A 315 1.08 23.31 -22.34
C LYS A 315 -0.19 22.85 -23.08
N LYS A 316 -1.08 23.77 -23.44
CA LYS A 316 -2.36 23.42 -24.09
C LYS A 316 -2.14 22.95 -25.53
N ASP A 317 -1.21 23.59 -26.23
CA ASP A 317 -0.84 23.21 -27.58
C ASP A 317 -0.15 21.83 -27.61
N ALA A 318 0.70 21.54 -26.63
CA ALA A 318 1.30 20.22 -26.45
C ALA A 318 0.23 19.14 -26.17
N GLU A 319 -0.70 19.38 -25.25
CA GLU A 319 -1.83 18.48 -24.95
C GLU A 319 -2.66 18.20 -26.22
N LYS A 320 -3.00 19.24 -26.98
CA LYS A 320 -3.78 19.12 -28.22
C LYS A 320 -3.06 18.30 -29.29
N LEU A 321 -1.76 18.54 -29.49
CA LEU A 321 -0.95 17.77 -30.44
C LEU A 321 -0.88 16.30 -30.03
N LEU A 322 -0.64 16.03 -28.75
CA LEU A 322 -0.61 14.66 -28.22
C LEU A 322 -1.95 13.95 -28.39
N LEU A 323 -3.07 14.61 -28.13
CA LEU A 323 -4.41 14.04 -28.35
C LEU A 323 -4.69 13.75 -29.82
N GLN A 324 -4.22 14.60 -30.74
CA GLN A 324 -4.36 14.37 -32.18
C GLN A 324 -3.64 13.09 -32.63
N VAL A 325 -2.47 12.79 -32.04
CA VAL A 325 -1.67 11.61 -32.41
C VAL A 325 -2.10 10.36 -31.64
N LEU A 326 -2.28 10.46 -30.32
CA LEU A 326 -2.53 9.32 -29.43
C LEU A 326 -4.01 8.97 -29.27
N GLY A 327 -4.91 9.92 -29.55
CA GLY A 327 -6.35 9.76 -29.40
C GLY A 327 -7.00 8.87 -30.45
N ASN A 328 -6.30 8.58 -31.56
CA ASN A 328 -6.79 7.68 -32.59
C ASN A 328 -6.72 6.21 -32.13
N GLU A 329 -7.80 5.44 -32.38
CA GLU A 329 -7.83 4.00 -32.07
C GLU A 329 -6.83 3.21 -32.92
N ARG A 330 -6.63 3.62 -34.17
CA ARG A 330 -5.57 3.09 -35.04
C ARG A 330 -4.27 3.82 -34.76
N THR A 331 -3.36 3.10 -34.11
CA THR A 331 -2.07 3.66 -33.72
C THR A 331 -1.05 3.41 -34.82
N ASP A 332 -0.55 4.47 -35.44
CA ASP A 332 0.52 4.39 -36.42
C ASP A 332 1.87 4.25 -35.71
N LEU A 333 2.60 3.18 -35.99
CA LEU A 333 3.90 2.90 -35.38
C LEU A 333 4.94 3.96 -35.72
N GLU A 334 4.88 4.59 -36.91
CA GLU A 334 5.81 5.66 -37.27
C GLU A 334 5.53 6.92 -36.45
N GLN A 335 4.25 7.25 -36.21
CA GLN A 335 3.88 8.36 -35.33
C GLN A 335 4.28 8.10 -33.87
N LEU A 336 4.16 6.86 -33.40
CA LEU A 336 4.63 6.48 -32.06
C LEU A 336 6.14 6.63 -31.91
N LYS A 337 6.94 6.29 -32.94
CA LYS A 337 8.40 6.46 -32.90
C LYS A 337 8.80 7.91 -32.66
N LEU A 338 8.08 8.86 -33.26
CA LEU A 338 8.30 10.30 -33.03
C LEU A 338 8.03 10.69 -31.56
N LEU A 339 7.06 10.03 -30.93
CA LEU A 339 6.67 10.26 -29.53
C LEU A 339 7.44 9.39 -28.53
N LYS A 340 8.44 8.61 -28.95
CA LYS A 340 9.15 7.65 -28.10
C LYS A 340 9.60 8.25 -26.76
N GLU A 341 10.34 9.35 -26.79
CA GLU A 341 10.91 9.96 -25.59
C GLU A 341 9.82 10.48 -24.64
N PHE A 342 8.76 11.09 -25.19
CA PHE A 342 7.58 11.50 -24.41
C PHE A 342 6.84 10.31 -23.81
N LEU A 343 6.64 9.23 -24.57
CA LEU A 343 5.92 8.05 -24.08
C LEU A 343 6.69 7.33 -22.97
N ILE A 344 8.01 7.22 -23.10
CA ILE A 344 8.88 6.69 -22.04
C ILE A 344 8.78 7.57 -20.79
N TYR A 345 8.86 8.90 -20.95
CA TYR A 345 8.70 9.86 -19.86
C TYR A 345 7.35 9.71 -19.15
N ALA A 346 6.25 9.76 -19.91
CA ALA A 346 4.90 9.64 -19.41
C ALA A 346 4.65 8.29 -18.72
N CYS A 347 5.28 7.22 -19.21
CA CYS A 347 5.21 5.90 -18.60
C CYS A 347 5.96 5.84 -17.27
N ALA A 348 7.17 6.42 -17.20
CA ALA A 348 7.89 6.56 -15.94
C ALA A 348 7.06 7.36 -14.92
N HIS A 349 6.43 8.45 -15.36
CA HIS A 349 5.54 9.27 -14.54
C HIS A 349 4.34 8.46 -14.02
N TYR A 350 3.69 7.69 -14.90
CA TYR A 350 2.58 6.81 -14.55
C TYR A 350 2.96 5.78 -13.48
N LEU A 351 4.06 5.05 -13.67
CA LEU A 351 4.49 4.01 -12.73
C LEU A 351 4.93 4.60 -11.38
N CYS A 352 5.65 5.73 -11.40
CA CYS A 352 6.28 6.29 -10.22
C CYS A 352 5.35 7.22 -9.42
N LYS A 353 4.54 8.05 -10.08
CA LYS A 353 3.76 9.12 -9.43
C LYS A 353 2.25 8.86 -9.36
N ALA A 354 1.66 8.10 -10.29
CA ALA A 354 0.23 7.80 -10.20
C ALA A 354 -0.03 6.77 -9.07
N LYS A 355 -0.77 7.16 -8.04
CA LYS A 355 -1.00 6.35 -6.83
C LYS A 355 -2.47 6.20 -6.46
N ARG A 356 -2.86 5.04 -5.94
CA ARG A 356 -4.16 4.82 -5.29
C ARG A 356 -3.91 4.45 -3.83
N ASN A 357 -4.43 5.25 -2.90
CA ASN A 357 -4.20 5.07 -1.45
C ASN A 357 -2.69 5.01 -1.07
N GLY A 358 -1.84 5.70 -1.83
CA GLY A 358 -0.38 5.67 -1.67
C GLY A 358 0.35 4.52 -2.39
N PHE A 359 -0.37 3.52 -2.91
CA PHE A 359 0.21 2.42 -3.69
C PHE A 359 0.20 2.71 -5.18
N ALA A 360 1.03 2.02 -5.97
CA ALA A 360 1.13 2.23 -7.41
C ALA A 360 -0.24 1.98 -8.09
N LEU A 361 -0.64 2.89 -8.97
CA LEU A 361 -1.91 2.79 -9.68
C LEU A 361 -1.93 1.60 -10.65
N ASN A 362 -0.80 1.33 -11.30
CA ASN A 362 -0.66 0.17 -12.17
C ASN A 362 -0.66 -1.12 -11.34
N PRO A 363 -1.56 -2.08 -11.62
CA PRO A 363 -1.70 -3.28 -10.80
C PRO A 363 -0.47 -4.21 -10.87
N VAL A 364 0.21 -4.26 -12.01
CA VAL A 364 1.42 -5.10 -12.22
C VAL A 364 2.61 -4.50 -11.47
N ALA A 365 2.78 -3.18 -11.51
CA ALA A 365 3.74 -2.46 -10.70
C ALA A 365 3.51 -2.68 -9.21
N ASN A 366 2.26 -2.49 -8.77
CA ASN A 366 1.89 -2.71 -7.37
C ASN A 366 2.19 -4.15 -6.93
N PHE A 367 1.94 -5.14 -7.79
CA PHE A 367 2.28 -6.54 -7.51
C PHE A 367 3.80 -6.75 -7.32
N HIS A 368 4.62 -6.36 -8.30
CA HIS A 368 6.06 -6.64 -8.27
C HIS A 368 6.80 -5.88 -7.16
N ILE A 369 6.48 -4.60 -6.99
CA ILE A 369 7.15 -3.75 -5.98
C ILE A 369 6.76 -4.19 -4.57
N ARG A 370 5.50 -4.61 -4.37
CA ARG A 370 5.07 -5.22 -3.10
C ARG A 370 5.80 -6.54 -2.82
N ASN A 371 6.17 -7.27 -3.86
CA ASN A 371 7.03 -8.46 -3.78
C ASN A 371 8.55 -8.10 -3.68
N GLY A 372 8.89 -6.84 -3.40
CA GLY A 372 10.27 -6.41 -3.15
C GLY A 372 11.12 -6.14 -4.39
N ALA A 373 10.51 -6.09 -5.58
CA ALA A 373 11.24 -5.78 -6.81
C ALA A 373 11.55 -4.28 -6.93
N GLU A 374 12.68 -3.96 -7.53
CA GLU A 374 13.01 -2.61 -7.98
C GLU A 374 12.44 -2.35 -9.38
N LEU A 375 11.89 -1.16 -9.61
CA LEU A 375 11.52 -0.68 -10.95
C LEU A 375 12.81 -0.38 -11.73
N TYR A 376 13.20 -1.27 -12.64
CA TYR A 376 14.57 -1.31 -13.18
C TYR A 376 14.73 -0.57 -14.52
N ARG A 377 13.90 -0.90 -15.51
CA ARG A 377 14.04 -0.39 -16.89
C ARG A 377 12.71 -0.35 -17.62
N LEU A 378 12.49 0.69 -18.42
CA LEU A 378 11.40 0.75 -19.40
C LEU A 378 11.91 0.33 -20.78
N ASN A 379 11.14 -0.50 -21.47
CA ASN A 379 11.50 -1.09 -22.75
C ASN A 379 10.57 -0.58 -23.84
N TRP A 380 11.12 0.24 -24.74
CA TRP A 380 10.41 0.69 -25.94
C TRP A 380 10.18 -0.48 -26.90
N MET A 381 8.95 -0.61 -27.40
CA MET A 381 8.57 -1.72 -28.29
C MET A 381 8.92 -3.10 -27.72
N GLY A 382 8.76 -3.25 -26.40
CA GLY A 382 8.93 -4.52 -25.72
C GLY A 382 7.83 -5.53 -26.06
N ASP A 383 6.62 -5.05 -26.40
CA ASP A 383 5.53 -5.88 -26.93
C ASP A 383 4.81 -5.19 -28.09
N THR A 384 5.12 -5.60 -29.31
CA THR A 384 4.52 -5.07 -30.55
C THR A 384 3.21 -5.75 -30.94
N SER A 385 2.70 -6.68 -30.12
CA SER A 385 1.40 -7.30 -30.36
C SER A 385 0.28 -6.25 -30.29
N HIS A 386 -0.86 -6.54 -30.92
CA HIS A 386 -2.04 -5.68 -30.84
C HIS A 386 -2.43 -5.36 -29.38
N ARG A 387 -2.28 -6.35 -28.49
CA ARG A 387 -2.52 -6.18 -27.05
C ARG A 387 -1.50 -5.24 -26.39
N GLY A 388 -0.21 -5.40 -26.68
CA GLY A 388 0.85 -4.54 -26.15
C GLY A 388 0.69 -3.07 -26.56
N ILE A 389 0.37 -2.84 -27.84
CA ILE A 389 0.10 -1.49 -28.38
C ILE A 389 -1.14 -0.86 -27.73
N ASN A 390 -2.22 -1.62 -27.55
CA ASN A 390 -3.45 -1.11 -26.94
C ASN A 390 -3.32 -0.87 -25.43
N ASN A 391 -2.51 -1.66 -24.73
CA ASN A 391 -2.32 -1.51 -23.29
C ASN A 391 -1.40 -0.34 -22.94
N SER A 392 -0.28 -0.22 -23.65
CA SER A 392 0.83 0.65 -23.25
C SER A 392 1.67 1.20 -24.41
N PHE A 393 1.11 1.31 -25.62
CA PHE A 393 1.86 1.76 -26.82
C PHE A 393 3.12 0.91 -27.09
N GLY A 394 3.08 -0.37 -26.70
CA GLY A 394 4.18 -1.32 -26.87
C GLY A 394 5.29 -1.21 -25.83
N LEU A 395 5.13 -0.34 -24.82
CA LEU A 395 6.05 -0.28 -23.69
C LEU A 395 5.88 -1.48 -22.76
N MET A 396 7.01 -2.08 -22.38
CA MET A 396 7.10 -3.04 -21.28
C MET A 396 8.06 -2.53 -20.22
N VAL A 397 8.11 -3.22 -19.08
CA VAL A 397 8.94 -2.84 -17.94
C VAL A 397 9.65 -4.06 -17.37
N ASN A 398 10.92 -3.89 -17.02
CA ASN A 398 11.64 -4.86 -16.21
C ASN A 398 11.52 -4.46 -14.72
N TYR A 399 11.05 -5.38 -13.90
CA TYR A 399 11.20 -5.33 -12.44
C TYR A 399 12.31 -6.29 -12.03
N ARG A 400 13.38 -5.77 -11.42
CA ARG A 400 14.53 -6.58 -11.00
C ARG A 400 14.36 -7.03 -9.55
N TYR A 401 14.68 -8.28 -9.30
CA TYR A 401 14.62 -8.90 -7.97
C TYR A 401 16.06 -9.09 -7.46
N ASP A 402 16.52 -8.18 -6.63
CA ASP A 402 17.74 -8.37 -5.85
C ASP A 402 17.39 -9.18 -4.60
N LEU A 403 17.77 -10.46 -4.58
CA LEU A 403 17.36 -11.40 -3.52
C LEU A 403 17.81 -10.97 -2.13
N ASN A 404 18.85 -10.15 -2.02
CA ASN A 404 19.35 -9.63 -0.75
C ASN A 404 18.49 -8.47 -0.22
N ARG A 405 17.77 -7.76 -1.11
CA ARG A 405 17.01 -6.54 -0.80
C ARG A 405 15.50 -6.69 -0.91
N ILE A 406 15.00 -7.87 -1.30
CA ILE A 406 13.55 -8.14 -1.44
C ILE A 406 12.78 -7.73 -0.18
N HIS A 407 13.26 -8.14 1.00
CA HIS A 407 12.59 -7.87 2.28
C HIS A 407 12.53 -6.38 2.59
N GLU A 408 13.67 -5.69 2.47
CA GLU A 408 13.78 -4.25 2.70
C GLU A 408 12.86 -3.46 1.76
N ASN A 409 12.91 -3.79 0.45
CA ASN A 409 12.10 -3.12 -0.56
C ASN A 409 10.59 -3.35 -0.33
N ALA A 410 10.19 -4.58 0.00
CA ALA A 410 8.80 -4.92 0.26
C ALA A 410 8.26 -4.21 1.52
N ALA A 411 9.06 -4.14 2.58
CA ALA A 411 8.73 -3.42 3.81
C ALA A 411 8.60 -1.91 3.56
N ALA A 412 9.59 -1.29 2.88
CA ALA A 412 9.55 0.12 2.52
C ALA A 412 8.30 0.48 1.69
N TYR A 413 7.89 -0.40 0.77
CA TYR A 413 6.69 -0.16 -0.03
C TYR A 413 5.39 -0.33 0.76
N THR A 414 5.32 -1.34 1.63
CA THR A 414 4.09 -1.67 2.34
C THR A 414 3.84 -0.74 3.54
N GLN A 415 4.90 -0.39 4.26
CA GLN A 415 4.85 0.41 5.48
C GLN A 415 4.99 1.91 5.17
N GLU A 416 5.97 2.28 4.35
CA GLU A 416 6.31 3.68 4.09
C GLU A 416 5.78 4.20 2.75
N LYS A 417 5.15 3.34 1.94
CA LYS A 417 4.67 3.66 0.58
C LYS A 417 5.81 4.11 -0.35
N LYS A 418 7.05 3.70 -0.04
CA LYS A 418 8.26 4.01 -0.81
C LYS A 418 8.58 2.88 -1.79
N MET A 419 8.61 3.20 -3.07
CA MET A 419 8.98 2.25 -4.13
C MET A 419 10.50 2.27 -4.32
N ALA A 420 11.14 1.11 -4.49
CA ALA A 420 12.52 1.02 -4.98
C ALA A 420 12.56 1.25 -6.50
N ILE A 421 13.34 2.23 -6.95
CA ILE A 421 13.46 2.64 -8.35
C ILE A 421 14.93 2.73 -8.71
N HIS A 422 15.31 2.11 -9.83
CA HIS A 422 16.66 2.14 -10.35
C HIS A 422 17.00 3.50 -10.98
N GLU A 423 18.27 3.91 -10.93
CA GLU A 423 18.75 5.21 -11.42
C GLU A 423 18.34 5.50 -12.87
N ASN A 424 18.33 4.49 -13.72
CA ASN A 424 17.93 4.61 -15.14
C ASN A 424 16.49 5.14 -15.30
N VAL A 425 15.58 4.81 -14.38
CA VAL A 425 14.19 5.29 -14.43
C VAL A 425 14.07 6.67 -13.78
N LEU A 426 14.84 6.95 -12.73
CA LEU A 426 14.87 8.27 -12.08
C LEU A 426 15.40 9.37 -13.02
N LYS A 427 16.40 9.04 -13.85
CA LYS A 427 16.92 9.93 -14.89
C LYS A 427 15.83 10.41 -15.85
N LEU A 428 14.87 9.52 -16.19
CA LEU A 428 13.74 9.89 -17.06
C LEU A 428 12.86 10.96 -16.42
N LEU A 429 12.73 10.94 -15.09
CA LEU A 429 11.94 11.91 -14.32
C LEU A 429 12.71 13.17 -13.94
N MET A 430 13.98 13.31 -14.35
CA MET A 430 14.91 14.36 -13.94
C MET A 430 15.02 14.51 -12.41
N ILE A 431 14.78 13.42 -11.68
CA ILE A 431 15.01 13.37 -10.23
C ILE A 431 16.50 13.13 -10.04
N LYS A 432 17.19 14.06 -9.36
CA LYS A 432 18.59 13.86 -9.00
C LYS A 432 18.71 12.63 -8.09
N TRP A 433 19.63 11.73 -8.42
CA TRP A 433 19.88 10.54 -7.60
C TRP A 433 20.21 10.92 -6.14
N GLU A 434 20.88 12.07 -5.90
CA GLU A 434 21.17 12.54 -4.53
C GLU A 434 19.91 12.83 -3.69
N ASP A 435 18.80 13.22 -4.31
CA ASP A 435 17.54 13.51 -3.60
C ASP A 435 16.74 12.24 -3.32
N TYR A 436 16.92 11.21 -4.14
CA TYR A 436 16.25 9.92 -4.01
C TYR A 436 17.06 8.91 -3.17
N SER A 437 18.38 8.88 -3.29
CA SER A 437 19.28 8.01 -2.51
C SER A 437 19.29 8.34 -1.02
N LYS A 438 18.98 9.59 -0.63
CA LYS A 438 18.73 9.97 0.78
C LYS A 438 17.55 9.21 1.41
N LEU A 439 16.63 8.66 0.60
CA LEU A 439 15.49 7.86 1.06
C LEU A 439 15.79 6.36 1.17
N PHE A 440 16.91 5.89 0.60
CA PHE A 440 17.23 4.47 0.44
C PHE A 440 18.71 4.11 0.68
N LYS A 441 19.51 4.98 1.31
CA LYS A 441 20.89 4.65 1.70
C LYS A 441 20.86 3.40 2.59
N PRO A 442 21.54 2.29 2.23
CA PRO A 442 22.00 1.36 3.24
C PRO A 442 22.94 2.14 4.15
N MET A 443 22.79 2.03 5.49
CA MET A 443 23.83 2.53 6.39
C MET A 443 25.15 1.85 5.98
N THR A 444 26.10 2.64 5.51
CA THR A 444 27.44 2.12 5.16
C THR A 444 28.36 2.38 6.34
N ASN A 445 29.12 1.35 6.74
CA ASN A 445 30.04 1.37 7.89
C ASN A 445 31.13 2.46 7.82
N SER A 446 31.28 3.19 6.72
CA SER A 446 32.25 4.28 6.56
C SER A 446 31.78 5.63 7.12
N GLU A 447 30.53 5.75 7.58
CA GLU A 447 30.08 6.88 8.42
C GLU A 447 30.37 6.62 9.93
N LEU A 448 31.01 5.50 10.27
CA LEU A 448 31.57 5.20 11.60
C LEU A 448 33.09 5.42 11.61
N SER A 449 33.50 6.69 11.67
CA SER A 449 34.86 7.02 12.13
C SER A 449 34.86 6.97 13.65
N TRP A 450 35.58 5.99 14.21
CA TRP A 450 35.79 5.76 15.65
C TRP A 450 36.47 6.93 16.40
N ASN A 451 36.79 8.03 15.74
CA ASN A 451 37.38 9.23 16.35
C ASN A 451 36.36 10.26 16.85
N ASP A 452 35.07 10.13 16.52
CA ASP A 452 34.01 11.05 17.00
C ASP A 452 33.32 10.59 18.30
N ILE A 453 33.77 9.48 18.89
CA ILE A 453 33.37 9.05 20.24
C ILE A 453 34.48 9.41 21.22
N GLN A 454 34.56 10.67 21.63
CA GLN A 454 35.22 10.98 22.89
C GLN A 454 34.28 10.62 24.04
N PHE A 455 34.41 9.39 24.53
CA PHE A 455 34.15 9.08 25.93
C PHE A 455 35.03 10.01 26.79
N LYS A 456 34.46 11.07 27.34
CA LYS A 456 34.96 11.60 28.62
C LYS A 456 34.19 10.94 29.74
N GLN A 457 34.83 9.90 30.27
CA GLN A 457 34.56 9.29 31.56
C GLN A 457 34.23 10.33 32.62
N ILE A 458 33.25 9.97 33.44
CA ILE A 458 33.19 10.30 34.85
C ILE A 458 34.59 10.03 35.44
N TYR A 459 35.34 11.08 35.73
CA TYR A 459 36.44 11.03 36.68
C TYR A 459 36.06 11.88 37.90
N LEU A 460 36.15 11.22 39.05
CA LEU A 460 36.33 11.80 40.38
C LEU A 460 37.46 12.86 40.36
N PRO A 461 37.48 13.81 41.32
CA PRO A 461 38.27 15.03 41.22
C PRO A 461 39.78 14.79 41.20
N GLY A 462 40.48 15.55 40.35
CA GLY A 462 41.94 15.75 40.42
C GLY A 462 42.68 15.62 39.08
N VAL A 463 43.54 16.59 38.81
CA VAL A 463 44.64 16.63 37.82
C VAL A 463 44.35 17.34 36.47
N GLU A 464 45.26 18.26 36.19
CA GLU A 464 45.27 19.37 35.24
C GLU A 464 45.74 19.00 33.81
N SER A 465 45.58 20.00 32.90
CA SER A 465 46.43 20.28 31.71
C SER A 465 46.21 19.39 30.46
N SER A 466 46.32 19.80 29.19
CA SER A 466 46.68 21.05 28.46
C SER A 466 46.42 20.85 26.94
N SER A 467 46.39 21.96 26.18
CA SER A 467 46.75 22.17 24.74
C SER A 467 45.92 21.54 23.59
N THR A 468 45.10 22.31 22.81
CA THR A 468 45.36 23.08 21.53
C THR A 468 45.71 22.21 20.30
N LEU A 469 45.20 22.31 19.05
CA LEU A 469 44.51 23.32 18.20
C LEU A 469 43.65 22.59 17.10
N VAL A 470 42.40 22.98 16.82
CA VAL A 470 41.85 23.81 15.71
C VAL A 470 41.97 23.28 14.27
N GLY A 471 40.80 23.01 13.65
CA GLY A 471 40.53 22.96 12.20
C GLY A 471 39.01 22.95 11.94
N GLU A 472 38.49 23.97 11.26
CA GLU A 472 37.06 24.34 11.16
C GLU A 472 36.23 23.45 10.21
N VAL A 473 35.08 22.94 10.68
CA VAL A 473 33.92 22.58 9.84
C VAL A 473 32.61 22.88 10.61
N GLY A 474 31.81 23.81 10.07
CA GLY A 474 30.37 24.09 10.27
C GLY A 474 29.70 23.80 11.63
N GLU A 475 29.29 24.86 12.35
CA GLU A 475 28.48 24.78 13.57
C GLU A 475 27.14 24.03 13.38
N PRO A 476 26.79 23.06 14.26
CA PRO A 476 25.42 22.54 14.35
C PRO A 476 24.52 23.59 14.99
N SER A 477 23.27 23.71 14.51
CA SER A 477 22.35 24.74 15.00
C SER A 477 22.22 24.67 16.54
N LYS A 478 22.34 25.83 17.21
CA LYS A 478 22.13 25.99 18.67
C LYS A 478 20.85 25.30 19.19
N SER A 479 19.84 25.07 18.32
CA SER A 479 18.58 24.41 18.67
C SER A 479 18.68 22.90 18.91
N TRP A 480 19.69 22.21 18.33
CA TRP A 480 19.87 20.77 18.49
C TRP A 480 20.67 20.46 19.76
N ALA A 481 21.77 21.17 19.98
CA ALA A 481 22.58 21.08 21.20
C ALA A 481 21.75 21.44 22.46
N ASN A 482 20.90 22.48 22.36
CA ASN A 482 20.00 22.85 23.46
C ASN A 482 18.90 21.80 23.73
N ARG A 483 18.50 21.01 22.73
CA ARG A 483 17.51 19.92 22.92
C ARG A 483 18.11 18.72 23.62
N GLN A 484 19.33 18.33 23.24
CA GLN A 484 20.05 17.25 23.89
C GLN A 484 20.44 17.60 25.33
N MET A 485 20.89 18.83 25.58
CA MET A 485 21.14 19.29 26.96
C MET A 485 19.87 19.33 27.81
N LYS A 486 18.71 19.69 27.25
CA LYS A 486 17.44 19.65 27.98
C LYS A 486 17.01 18.22 28.35
N GLN A 487 17.22 17.24 27.47
CA GLN A 487 16.88 15.85 27.73
C GLN A 487 17.79 15.22 28.79
N VAL A 488 19.09 15.49 28.72
CA VAL A 488 20.05 15.02 29.74
C VAL A 488 19.75 15.68 31.09
N LYS A 489 19.43 16.98 31.10
CA LYS A 489 19.08 17.68 32.33
C LYS A 489 17.77 17.18 32.94
N ALA A 490 16.75 16.89 32.11
CA ALA A 490 15.49 16.31 32.57
C ALA A 490 15.67 14.89 33.14
N TYR A 491 16.54 14.08 32.54
CA TYR A 491 16.86 12.74 33.04
C TYR A 491 17.65 12.79 34.36
N GLN A 492 18.59 13.73 34.47
CA GLN A 492 19.35 13.97 35.70
C GLN A 492 18.47 14.52 36.82
N GLU A 493 17.54 15.44 36.52
CA GLU A 493 16.57 15.98 37.48
C GLU A 493 15.60 14.88 37.94
N TYR A 494 15.10 14.05 37.02
CA TYR A 494 14.24 12.90 37.33
C TYR A 494 14.94 11.88 38.22
N THR A 495 16.13 11.42 37.83
CA THR A 495 16.91 10.45 38.63
C THR A 495 17.33 11.03 39.98
N SER A 496 17.59 12.34 40.07
CA SER A 496 17.89 13.01 41.34
C SER A 496 16.66 13.12 42.25
N SER A 497 15.46 13.30 41.67
CA SER A 497 14.18 13.40 42.39
C SER A 497 13.62 12.07 42.91
N LEU A 498 14.17 10.94 42.46
CA LEU A 498 13.78 9.63 42.97
C LEU A 498 14.18 9.47 44.45
N SER A 499 13.28 8.88 45.24
CA SER A 499 13.57 8.42 46.60
C SER A 499 14.70 7.38 46.60
N ALA A 500 15.31 7.12 47.75
CA ALA A 500 16.37 6.10 47.86
C ALA A 500 15.87 4.73 47.38
N GLU A 501 14.63 4.39 47.72
CA GLU A 501 13.93 3.16 47.31
C GLU A 501 13.65 3.13 45.79
N GLY A 502 13.29 4.27 45.19
CA GLY A 502 13.09 4.40 43.74
C GLY A 502 14.41 4.28 42.95
N LYS A 503 15.52 4.77 43.49
CA LYS A 503 16.86 4.60 42.90
C LYS A 503 17.32 3.14 42.96
N GLU A 504 17.03 2.47 44.06
CA GLU A 504 17.38 1.06 44.27
C GLU A 504 16.53 0.13 43.38
N THR A 505 15.24 0.42 43.23
CA THR A 505 14.33 -0.27 42.30
C THR A 505 14.76 -0.11 40.85
N LEU A 506 15.13 1.10 40.42
CA LEU A 506 15.64 1.36 39.08
C LEU A 506 16.95 0.61 38.79
N SER A 507 17.82 0.54 39.80
CA SER A 507 19.08 -0.23 39.74
C SER A 507 18.84 -1.74 39.70
N SER A 508 17.85 -2.25 40.42
CA SER A 508 17.49 -3.67 40.46
C SER A 508 16.85 -4.14 39.15
N CYS A 509 15.93 -3.35 38.57
CA CYS A 509 15.35 -3.62 37.25
C CYS A 509 16.43 -3.66 36.14
N MET A 510 17.41 -2.76 36.20
CA MET A 510 18.56 -2.77 35.30
C MET A 510 19.45 -4.03 35.48
N HIS A 511 19.56 -4.54 36.71
CA HIS A 511 20.34 -5.73 37.03
C HIS A 511 19.63 -7.05 36.63
N GLU A 512 18.30 -7.08 36.62
CA GLU A 512 17.48 -8.21 36.17
C GLU A 512 17.47 -8.35 34.63
N ILE A 513 17.38 -7.21 33.92
CA ILE A 513 17.46 -7.18 32.44
C ILE A 513 18.81 -7.72 31.94
N THR A 514 19.88 -7.54 32.72
CA THR A 514 21.24 -7.96 32.36
C THR A 514 21.57 -9.42 32.69
N ASN A 515 20.76 -10.11 33.52
CA ASN A 515 21.12 -11.43 34.07
C ASN A 515 20.15 -12.59 33.74
N THR A 516 19.20 -12.42 32.81
CA THR A 516 18.30 -13.53 32.42
C THR A 516 18.99 -14.50 31.42
N PRO A 517 19.22 -15.79 31.74
CA PRO A 517 20.03 -16.69 30.90
C PRO A 517 19.19 -17.48 29.88
N GLY A 518 19.47 -17.31 28.59
CA GLY A 518 18.81 -18.05 27.50
C GLY A 518 19.29 -17.68 26.09
N THR A 519 20.53 -18.06 25.76
CA THR A 519 21.15 -18.18 24.42
C THR A 519 21.03 -16.99 23.44
N PHE A 520 21.98 -16.04 23.54
CA PHE A 520 22.52 -15.34 22.38
C PHE A 520 24.04 -15.54 22.33
N THR A 521 24.52 -16.26 21.32
CA THR A 521 25.92 -16.28 20.93
C THR A 521 26.20 -15.05 20.08
N ILE A 522 27.08 -14.19 20.59
CA ILE A 522 27.56 -12.96 19.94
C ILE A 522 28.52 -13.36 18.82
N ASP A 523 28.12 -13.12 17.58
CA ASP A 523 29.06 -13.08 16.45
C ASP A 523 29.82 -11.75 16.49
N ARG A 524 31.13 -11.81 16.70
CA ARG A 524 32.01 -10.65 16.95
C ARG A 524 32.35 -9.82 15.70
N ASN A 525 31.66 -10.01 14.58
CA ASN A 525 31.89 -9.27 13.35
C ASN A 525 30.67 -8.51 12.79
N ALA A 526 29.59 -8.38 13.56
CA ALA A 526 28.43 -7.55 13.18
C ALA A 526 28.43 -6.24 13.98
N GLY A 527 28.77 -5.13 13.30
CA GLY A 527 28.49 -3.80 13.82
C GLY A 527 26.99 -3.53 13.76
N GLY A 528 26.33 -3.58 14.93
CA GLY A 528 24.94 -3.22 15.12
C GLY A 528 24.53 -3.45 16.57
N VAL A 529 24.18 -2.38 17.29
CA VAL A 529 23.41 -2.48 18.53
C VAL A 529 22.00 -2.00 18.20
N ASP A 530 21.09 -2.96 18.05
CA ASP A 530 19.65 -2.72 18.07
C ASP A 530 19.23 -2.23 19.47
N MET A 531 18.38 -1.21 19.51
CA MET A 531 17.69 -0.80 20.73
C MET A 531 16.71 -1.90 21.16
N ILE A 532 16.94 -2.46 22.36
CA ILE A 532 15.98 -3.34 23.04
C ILE A 532 14.79 -2.49 23.50
N PRO A 533 13.53 -2.93 23.30
CA PRO A 533 12.35 -2.22 23.79
C PRO A 533 12.29 -2.26 25.31
N VAL A 534 12.06 -1.09 25.93
CA VAL A 534 11.73 -1.01 27.36
C VAL A 534 10.39 -1.73 27.59
N PRO A 535 10.29 -2.69 28.54
CA PRO A 535 9.04 -3.41 28.78
C PRO A 535 7.92 -2.48 29.24
N GLU A 536 6.73 -2.67 28.66
CA GLU A 536 5.46 -1.97 28.93
C GLU A 536 4.95 -2.07 30.39
N LYS A 537 5.71 -2.71 31.28
CA LYS A 537 5.35 -3.00 32.68
C LYS A 537 5.81 -1.96 33.70
N LEU A 538 6.54 -0.92 33.26
CA LEU A 538 6.98 0.21 34.12
C LEU A 538 6.00 1.41 34.08
N TRP A 539 4.92 1.32 33.32
CA TRP A 539 3.89 2.37 33.25
C TRP A 539 2.65 2.08 34.09
N THR A 540 2.52 0.88 34.66
CA THR A 540 1.26 0.41 35.26
C THR A 540 1.19 0.48 36.80
N ASP A 541 2.29 0.76 37.50
CA ASP A 541 2.29 0.80 38.98
C ASP A 541 2.45 2.22 39.58
N CYS A 542 2.25 3.28 38.79
CA CYS A 542 2.27 4.69 39.27
C CYS A 542 0.95 5.45 39.04
N ILE A 543 -0.17 4.74 38.82
CA ILE A 543 -1.50 5.36 38.74
C ILE A 543 -2.45 4.61 39.67
N GLU A 544 -2.09 4.59 40.95
CA GLU A 544 -3.02 4.43 42.06
C GLU A 544 -2.83 5.65 42.96
N ASP A 545 -3.41 6.77 42.54
CA ASP A 545 -3.93 7.83 43.40
C ASP A 545 -4.61 8.86 42.49
N ASP A 546 -5.95 8.87 42.54
CA ASP A 546 -6.73 10.04 42.14
C ASP A 546 -6.29 11.25 42.98
N ASP A 547 -6.32 12.44 42.38
CA ASP A 547 -6.01 13.77 42.94
C ASP A 547 -4.54 14.25 42.93
N CYS A 548 -4.01 14.60 41.76
CA CYS A 548 -3.27 15.86 41.56
C CYS A 548 -2.87 16.10 40.09
N TRP A 549 -2.77 17.38 39.71
CA TRP A 549 -2.47 17.93 38.36
C TRP A 549 -3.66 18.23 37.45
N THR A 550 -4.57 19.07 37.95
CA THR A 550 -5.18 20.13 37.15
C THR A 550 -4.11 21.13 36.69
N ALA A 551 -3.88 21.25 35.38
CA ALA A 551 -3.18 22.38 34.75
C ALA A 551 -3.80 22.68 33.37
N ASP A 552 -4.89 23.44 33.41
CA ASP A 552 -5.32 24.49 32.47
C ASP A 552 -5.00 24.30 30.97
N LEU A 553 -5.77 23.42 30.33
CA LEU A 553 -6.19 23.64 28.94
C LEU A 553 -7.07 24.90 28.91
N LEU A 554 -6.79 25.84 27.98
CA LEU A 554 -7.64 27.00 27.66
C LEU A 554 -9.12 26.62 27.83
N ASN A 555 -9.77 27.15 28.85
CA ASN A 555 -11.14 26.76 29.14
C ASN A 555 -12.07 27.40 28.09
N GLU A 556 -13.28 26.85 27.96
CA GLU A 556 -14.27 27.31 26.98
C GLU A 556 -14.59 28.82 27.11
N ALA A 557 -14.38 29.42 28.29
CA ALA A 557 -14.57 30.85 28.52
C ALA A 557 -13.46 31.70 27.89
N ASP A 558 -12.20 31.25 27.93
CA ASP A 558 -11.07 31.95 27.31
C ASP A 558 -11.18 32.00 25.77
N LEU A 559 -11.68 30.91 25.17
CA LEU A 559 -11.99 30.82 23.73
C LEU A 559 -13.20 31.68 23.33
N LYS A 560 -14.22 31.80 24.20
CA LYS A 560 -15.38 32.67 23.99
C LYS A 560 -15.03 34.16 24.09
N THR A 561 -14.11 34.54 24.99
CA THR A 561 -13.60 35.91 25.09
C THR A 561 -12.76 36.29 23.85
N LEU A 562 -12.02 35.33 23.27
CA LEU A 562 -11.30 35.51 22.00
C LEU A 562 -12.24 35.74 20.80
N LEU A 563 -13.40 35.06 20.78
CA LEU A 563 -14.44 35.22 19.75
C LEU A 563 -15.18 36.57 19.85
N GLN A 564 -15.28 37.15 21.04
CA GLN A 564 -15.86 38.48 21.24
C GLN A 564 -14.92 39.63 20.84
N THR A 565 -13.60 39.40 20.87
CA THR A 565 -12.59 40.40 20.49
C THR A 565 -12.41 40.51 18.97
N VAL A 566 -12.79 39.49 18.20
CA VAL A 566 -12.72 39.46 16.71
C VAL A 566 -14.10 39.69 16.09
N GLN A 567 -14.79 40.77 16.46
CA GLN A 567 -15.95 41.29 15.72
C GLN A 567 -15.48 42.37 14.74
N PRO A 568 -15.33 42.08 13.43
CA PRO A 568 -15.25 43.14 12.45
C PRO A 568 -16.65 43.74 12.27
N THR A 569 -16.76 45.04 12.54
CA THR A 569 -17.89 45.88 12.15
C THR A 569 -18.33 45.56 10.72
N GLN A 570 -19.61 45.21 10.58
CA GLN A 570 -20.37 45.02 9.33
C GLN A 570 -19.63 45.41 8.05
N THR A 571 -18.93 44.46 7.43
CA THR A 571 -18.60 44.54 6.02
C THR A 571 -18.64 43.15 5.41
N SER A 572 -19.51 42.99 4.42
CA SER A 572 -19.74 41.75 3.69
C SER A 572 -18.50 41.35 2.90
N ILE A 573 -17.73 40.38 3.39
CA ILE A 573 -16.65 39.75 2.64
C ILE A 573 -17.26 38.71 1.68
N LYS A 574 -17.17 38.97 0.36
CA LYS A 574 -17.46 37.99 -0.69
C LYS A 574 -16.20 37.18 -0.98
N LEU A 575 -16.20 35.90 -0.63
CA LEU A 575 -15.17 34.94 -1.04
C LEU A 575 -15.51 34.29 -2.41
N PRO A 576 -14.53 34.00 -3.29
CA PRO A 576 -14.76 33.31 -4.55
C PRO A 576 -15.18 31.84 -4.36
N ARG A 577 -16.07 31.38 -5.25
CA ARG A 577 -16.78 30.10 -5.27
C ARG A 577 -15.91 28.86 -4.97
N TRP A 578 -16.19 28.21 -3.84
CA TRP A 578 -15.93 26.79 -3.60
C TRP A 578 -17.27 26.13 -3.22
N ASN A 579 -17.89 25.37 -4.14
CA ASN A 579 -19.05 24.50 -3.91
C ASN A 579 -18.70 23.15 -4.57
N GLU A 580 -18.83 21.99 -3.92
CA GLU A 580 -20.12 21.28 -3.85
C GLU A 580 -20.30 20.37 -2.60
N THR A 581 -19.36 20.33 -1.65
CA THR A 581 -19.44 19.34 -0.54
C THR A 581 -20.21 19.83 0.70
N LEU A 582 -20.47 21.13 0.83
CA LEU A 582 -21.12 21.72 2.03
C LEU A 582 -22.58 22.17 1.82
N GLN A 583 -23.11 22.14 0.59
CA GLN A 583 -24.48 22.58 0.30
C GLN A 583 -25.58 21.53 0.56
N ARG A 584 -25.25 20.31 1.02
CA ARG A 584 -26.26 19.25 1.25
C ARG A 584 -26.80 19.14 2.68
N THR A 585 -26.34 19.98 3.61
CA THR A 585 -26.79 19.92 5.01
C THR A 585 -27.67 21.09 5.45
N SER A 586 -28.08 21.99 4.55
CA SER A 586 -28.89 23.17 4.92
C SER A 586 -30.05 23.42 3.94
N ALA A 587 -30.84 22.39 3.67
CA ALA A 587 -32.08 22.50 2.91
C ALA A 587 -33.29 22.10 3.77
N SER A 588 -33.41 22.72 4.94
CA SER A 588 -34.67 22.83 5.66
C SER A 588 -34.55 23.99 6.66
N GLU A 589 -35.41 24.98 6.47
CA GLU A 589 -35.64 26.14 7.34
C GLU A 589 -34.64 27.31 7.17
N GLY A 590 -35.19 28.41 6.65
CA GLY A 590 -34.46 29.61 6.29
C GLY A 590 -34.20 30.50 7.49
N HIS A 591 -32.93 30.84 7.70
CA HIS A 591 -32.43 32.19 8.01
C HIS A 591 -30.91 32.16 7.75
N LEU A 592 -30.43 33.01 6.85
CA LEU A 592 -28.98 33.25 6.71
C LEU A 592 -28.48 33.91 8.00
N HIS A 593 -27.46 33.35 8.65
CA HIS A 593 -26.32 34.00 9.32
C HIS A 593 -25.63 33.03 10.31
N SER A 594 -24.30 33.12 10.40
CA SER A 594 -23.34 32.31 11.19
C SER A 594 -22.94 30.95 10.60
N TYR A 595 -21.64 30.80 10.32
CA TYR A 595 -20.99 29.51 10.09
C TYR A 595 -20.49 28.98 11.44
N ASP A 596 -20.78 27.72 11.73
CA ASP A 596 -20.39 27.04 12.97
C ASP A 596 -18.89 26.66 12.93
N TYR A 597 -18.05 27.53 13.51
CA TYR A 597 -16.61 27.34 13.64
C TYR A 597 -16.23 26.20 14.61
N GLU A 598 -17.09 25.88 15.59
CA GLU A 598 -16.88 24.77 16.53
C GLU A 598 -16.92 23.41 15.81
N ALA A 599 -17.81 23.26 14.83
CA ALA A 599 -17.92 22.02 14.05
C ALA A 599 -16.66 21.73 13.19
N VAL A 600 -15.93 22.77 12.77
CA VAL A 600 -14.68 22.65 12.00
C VAL A 600 -13.51 22.31 12.92
N LEU A 601 -13.41 22.98 14.08
CA LEU A 601 -12.36 22.73 15.07
C LEU A 601 -12.45 21.31 15.63
N ASN A 602 -13.66 20.85 15.97
CA ASN A 602 -13.93 19.49 16.47
C ASN A 602 -13.59 18.40 15.46
N LYS A 603 -13.67 18.68 14.14
CA LYS A 603 -13.24 17.75 13.09
C LYS A 603 -11.73 17.67 12.94
N ILE A 604 -11.02 18.76 13.23
CA ILE A 604 -9.56 18.84 13.14
C ILE A 604 -8.92 18.14 14.34
N LEU A 605 -9.44 18.38 15.55
CA LEU A 605 -8.96 17.73 16.79
C LEU A 605 -9.15 16.21 16.79
N ARG A 606 -10.11 15.68 16.02
CA ARG A 606 -10.33 14.23 15.84
C ARG A 606 -9.40 13.57 14.83
N GLY A 607 -8.58 14.32 14.09
CA GLY A 607 -7.69 13.81 13.04
C GLY A 607 -6.22 13.76 13.47
N LYS A 608 -5.76 12.64 14.03
CA LYS A 608 -4.34 12.38 14.36
C LYS A 608 -3.48 12.16 13.09
N SER A 609 -3.18 13.20 12.31
CA SER A 609 -2.16 13.11 11.24
C SER A 609 -1.53 14.46 10.87
N ASP A 610 -0.25 14.45 10.49
CA ASP A 610 0.52 15.62 10.01
C ASP A 610 -0.13 16.41 8.86
N ILE A 611 -1.09 15.80 8.15
CA ILE A 611 -1.88 16.44 7.09
C ILE A 611 -2.79 17.54 7.67
N ALA A 612 -3.21 17.43 8.94
CA ALA A 612 -4.04 18.42 9.61
C ALA A 612 -3.28 19.74 9.85
N VAL A 613 -1.99 19.67 10.20
CA VAL A 613 -1.15 20.86 10.49
C VAL A 613 -0.88 21.68 9.23
N ARG A 614 -0.60 21.04 8.09
CA ARG A 614 -0.44 21.76 6.81
C ARG A 614 -1.73 22.41 6.32
N LYS A 615 -2.88 21.77 6.56
CA LYS A 615 -4.20 22.34 6.24
C LYS A 615 -4.55 23.50 7.17
N LEU A 616 -4.22 23.40 8.46
CA LEU A 616 -4.35 24.49 9.44
C LEU A 616 -3.51 25.71 9.05
N GLY A 617 -2.25 25.51 8.66
CA GLY A 617 -1.39 26.60 8.20
C GLY A 617 -1.97 27.36 7.00
N GLY A 618 -2.55 26.64 6.03
CA GLY A 618 -3.23 27.28 4.88
C GLY A 618 -4.46 28.09 5.27
N VAL A 619 -5.27 27.59 6.21
CA VAL A 619 -6.46 28.27 6.72
C VAL A 619 -6.11 29.54 7.52
N PHE A 620 -5.13 29.45 8.42
CA PHE A 620 -4.68 30.61 9.21
C PHE A 620 -4.00 31.67 8.36
N THR A 621 -3.18 31.27 7.39
CA THR A 621 -2.51 32.22 6.48
C THR A 621 -3.52 32.98 5.61
N SER A 622 -4.60 32.31 5.20
CA SER A 622 -5.68 32.97 4.45
C SER A 622 -6.51 33.89 5.34
N ALA A 623 -6.78 33.52 6.59
CA ALA A 623 -7.53 34.35 7.54
C ALA A 623 -6.76 35.60 7.98
N LEU A 624 -5.44 35.49 8.17
CA LEU A 624 -4.57 36.63 8.54
C LEU A 624 -4.42 37.65 7.40
N ARG A 625 -4.58 37.23 6.14
CA ARG A 625 -4.37 38.10 4.97
C ARG A 625 -5.38 39.25 4.87
N ASP A 626 -6.55 39.09 5.49
CA ASP A 626 -7.68 40.03 5.39
C ASP A 626 -7.86 40.91 6.64
N LEU A 627 -7.01 40.75 7.67
CA LEU A 627 -7.00 41.60 8.88
C LEU A 627 -6.13 42.84 8.70
N ASP A 628 -6.48 43.95 9.37
CA ASP A 628 -5.63 45.14 9.41
C ASP A 628 -4.28 44.85 10.12
N PRO A 629 -3.24 45.67 9.88
CA PRO A 629 -1.87 45.34 10.26
C PRO A 629 -1.65 45.10 11.77
N ASP A 630 -2.31 45.87 12.63
CA ASP A 630 -2.13 45.79 14.08
C ASP A 630 -2.81 44.51 14.62
N THR A 631 -4.04 44.25 14.18
CA THR A 631 -4.80 43.03 14.55
C THR A 631 -4.19 41.75 13.97
N ARG A 632 -3.58 41.85 12.78
CA ARG A 632 -2.88 40.74 12.12
C ARG A 632 -1.64 40.30 12.89
N SER A 633 -0.90 41.24 13.47
CA SER A 633 0.31 40.93 14.22
C SER A 633 -0.03 40.17 15.51
N GLU A 634 -1.04 40.64 16.25
CA GLU A 634 -1.49 39.98 17.49
C GLU A 634 -2.09 38.59 17.23
N ALA A 635 -2.90 38.45 16.18
CA ALA A 635 -3.48 37.17 15.78
C ALA A 635 -2.41 36.18 15.30
N ALA A 636 -1.39 36.65 14.57
CA ALA A 636 -0.28 35.82 14.13
C ALA A 636 0.56 35.30 15.31
N GLU A 637 0.79 36.13 16.33
CA GLU A 637 1.55 35.77 17.53
C GLU A 637 0.83 34.68 18.36
N LYS A 638 -0.49 34.82 18.52
CA LYS A 638 -1.34 33.83 19.21
C LYS A 638 -1.42 32.50 18.45
N ILE A 639 -1.56 32.54 17.11
CA ILE A 639 -1.54 31.32 16.29
C ILE A 639 -0.17 30.63 16.35
N ALA A 640 0.92 31.40 16.37
CA ALA A 640 2.27 30.85 16.51
C ALA A 640 2.48 30.16 17.86
N GLN A 641 1.96 30.71 18.97
CA GLN A 641 2.01 30.08 20.29
C GLN A 641 1.23 28.76 20.34
N ILE A 642 0.02 28.71 19.78
CA ILE A 642 -0.80 27.49 19.71
C ILE A 642 -0.10 26.40 18.90
N LEU A 643 0.51 26.74 17.77
CA LEU A 643 1.27 25.79 16.96
C LEU A 643 2.56 25.32 17.67
N LEU A 644 3.17 26.16 18.50
CA LEU A 644 4.34 25.82 19.32
C LEU A 644 3.98 24.87 20.47
N GLU A 645 2.82 25.05 21.11
CA GLU A 645 2.30 24.11 22.12
C GLU A 645 1.90 22.77 21.50
N TYR A 646 1.21 22.79 20.36
CA TYR A 646 0.83 21.55 19.65
C TYR A 646 2.04 20.74 19.18
N LYS A 647 3.18 21.39 18.92
CA LYS A 647 4.46 20.74 18.54
C LYS A 647 5.25 20.22 19.75
N ARG A 648 4.92 20.65 20.97
CA ARG A 648 5.56 20.18 22.22
C ARG A 648 4.92 18.90 22.76
N HIS A 649 3.65 18.65 22.45
CA HIS A 649 2.97 17.38 22.64
C HIS A 649 3.25 16.43 21.47
#